data_AF-A0A1Q9VQ44-F1
#
_entry.id   AF-A0A1Q9VQ44-F1
#
_cell.length_a   1.000
_cell.length_b   1.000
_cell.length_c   1.000
_cell.angle_alpha   90.00
_cell.angle_beta   90.00
_cell.angle_gamma   90.00
#
_symmetry.space_group_name_H-M   'P 1'
#
loop_
_entity.id
_entity.type
_entity.pdbx_description
1 polymer ?
#
loop_
_entity_poly.entity_id
_entity_poly.type
_entity_poly.pdbx_seq_one_letter_code
_entity_poly.pdbx_strand_id
1 'polypeptide(L)'
;MSSSSTRSTGHTGTTIVVIGGGPRGISVLERLSALVRDRSHTATPATCPVTVHIIDDVAVGTGRIWRTDQTRTLCMNTLADAVTLFTEPGSSVTAPVLEGPTMYEWIRLLRGESLEDGPEGADPTGAKTALFSAHPATVPDDFADEIAGSRPESHPSRALYGHYLQWVFDTVVARLPEGLNLETHTTRATDITALTSPDDAGRDRITLQDGNVIDADATVLALGWTDTEPDALETFTAQSVEHYPELAWVRPGNPADQDADALPAGENVVVRGLGMGLFDLMAMVTVDRGGRFRRDDSTRSGLRYEPSGREPRLVVSSHHGYPYQPKPVYNALPPAARMPRFRAELTALPSDAPAGSVDFGDRLWPALLRDAHEAYYRVLLRGSADDTLLAGVIGVIDNSDDPWMLHEDPALAALVPDAADRFDIPGFADPVAAYLRRRTADGEATPTIDELTAHIADRLTRDLHEASLGTDSAVKAGLQVIGSARKPAQVADQPGRFTLESRRGAYAELRRVGQMVGSGPPAFRTAELLCLVDAGYVRFLGGHPTVVIDPEAPAFIMSSETTGDHPVAATALVDAWLHKPSARDSADPVTAALVRDARLRPFVFSSAETSSEIVSKAPEVDLTTSRLVHVDGTVDPRVHMLGIPLQEVRADMTISPMPRTDPLMLQETDAAAVSALTALTTLSVPSVAPWNG
;
A
#
# COMPACT_ATOMS: atom_id res chain seq x y z
N MET A 1 57.71 30.87 -12.47
CA MET A 1 56.51 31.03 -11.63
C MET A 1 55.77 29.72 -11.68
N SER A 2 55.71 29.04 -10.53
CA SER A 2 55.32 27.64 -10.38
C SER A 2 53.81 27.48 -10.58
N SER A 3 53.43 26.64 -11.54
CA SER A 3 52.07 26.13 -11.70
C SER A 3 51.83 25.05 -10.64
N SER A 4 51.00 25.34 -9.64
CA SER A 4 50.54 24.34 -8.68
C SER A 4 49.56 23.39 -9.37
N SER A 5 50.07 22.22 -9.74
CA SER A 5 49.28 21.01 -10.00
C SER A 5 48.42 20.72 -8.77
N THR A 6 47.11 20.89 -8.92
CA THR A 6 46.11 20.25 -8.06
C THR A 6 46.19 18.75 -8.28
N ARG A 7 46.74 18.04 -7.28
CA ARG A 7 46.76 16.58 -7.24
C ARG A 7 45.31 16.08 -7.18
N SER A 8 44.93 15.26 -8.16
CA SER A 8 43.82 14.33 -8.06
C SER A 8 44.03 13.45 -6.82
N THR A 9 43.12 13.58 -5.84
CA THR A 9 43.01 12.66 -4.71
C THR A 9 42.27 11.43 -5.22
N GLY A 10 43.03 10.38 -5.56
CA GLY A 10 42.46 9.07 -5.89
C GLY A 10 41.52 8.62 -4.80
N HIS A 11 40.25 8.40 -5.15
CA HIS A 11 39.25 7.83 -4.26
C HIS A 11 39.57 6.34 -4.07
N THR A 12 39.85 5.93 -2.85
CA THR A 12 40.19 4.54 -2.49
C THR A 12 39.02 3.79 -1.84
N GLY A 13 37.79 4.29 -1.98
CA GLY A 13 36.57 3.72 -1.39
C GLY A 13 35.39 3.78 -2.36
N THR A 14 34.44 2.87 -2.18
CA THR A 14 33.26 2.76 -3.05
C THR A 14 32.05 3.44 -2.45
N THR A 15 31.25 4.13 -3.25
CA THR A 15 30.12 4.93 -2.80
C THR A 15 28.80 4.38 -3.33
N ILE A 16 27.90 3.99 -2.43
CA ILE A 16 26.51 3.62 -2.75
C ILE A 16 25.60 4.72 -2.20
N VAL A 17 24.64 5.17 -3.00
CA VAL A 17 23.64 6.14 -2.55
C VAL A 17 22.26 5.50 -2.53
N VAL A 18 21.55 5.68 -1.42
CA VAL A 18 20.15 5.28 -1.24
C VAL A 18 19.31 6.53 -1.10
N ILE A 19 18.37 6.75 -2.04
CA ILE A 19 17.44 7.87 -1.99
C ILE A 19 16.10 7.36 -1.47
N GLY A 20 15.70 7.83 -0.29
CA GLY A 20 14.58 7.33 0.51
C GLY A 20 15.08 6.61 1.77
N GLY A 21 14.85 7.22 2.92
CA GLY A 21 15.31 6.73 4.24
C GLY A 21 14.25 5.96 5.02
N GLY A 22 13.11 5.62 4.42
CA GLY A 22 12.06 4.83 5.06
C GLY A 22 12.34 3.31 5.11
N PRO A 23 11.30 2.47 5.30
CA PRO A 23 11.45 1.01 5.51
C PRO A 23 12.31 0.30 4.46
N ARG A 24 12.18 0.64 3.17
CA ARG A 24 13.00 0.06 2.10
C ARG A 24 14.46 0.50 2.16
N GLY A 25 14.71 1.78 2.47
CA GLY A 25 16.08 2.30 2.66
C GLY A 25 16.79 1.62 3.82
N ILE A 26 16.10 1.43 4.96
CA ILE A 26 16.61 0.65 6.09
C ILE A 26 16.95 -0.77 5.66
N SER A 27 16.03 -1.45 4.96
CA SER A 27 16.25 -2.83 4.56
C SER A 27 17.40 -2.98 3.56
N VAL A 28 17.61 -2.02 2.64
CA VAL A 28 18.79 -2.00 1.75
C VAL A 28 20.08 -1.84 2.55
N LEU A 29 20.13 -0.89 3.51
CA LEU A 29 21.30 -0.71 4.37
C LEU A 29 21.63 -1.97 5.16
N GLU A 30 20.62 -2.61 5.74
CA GLU A 30 20.78 -3.82 6.53
C GLU A 30 21.27 -5.00 5.67
N ARG A 31 20.75 -5.15 4.43
CA ARG A 31 21.24 -6.15 3.48
C ARG A 31 22.70 -5.89 3.06
N LEU A 32 23.07 -4.64 2.79
CA LEU A 32 24.47 -4.26 2.51
C LEU A 32 25.38 -4.60 3.69
N SER A 33 24.94 -4.30 4.92
CA SER A 33 25.65 -4.62 6.17
C SER A 33 25.89 -6.14 6.31
N ALA A 34 24.86 -6.96 6.08
CA ALA A 34 24.97 -8.41 6.14
C ALA A 34 25.94 -8.97 5.09
N LEU A 35 25.90 -8.47 3.84
CA LEU A 35 26.79 -8.89 2.75
C LEU A 35 28.26 -8.54 3.01
N VAL A 36 28.55 -7.33 3.50
CA VAL A 36 29.92 -6.90 3.81
C VAL A 36 30.49 -7.72 4.98
N ARG A 37 29.68 -8.00 6.00
CA ARG A 37 30.07 -8.86 7.13
C ARG A 37 30.45 -10.27 6.65
N ASP A 38 29.65 -10.89 5.79
CA ASP A 38 29.94 -12.24 5.28
C ASP A 38 31.22 -12.29 4.42
N ARG A 39 31.46 -11.27 3.59
CA ARG A 39 32.72 -11.14 2.82
C ARG A 39 33.95 -11.04 3.72
N SER A 40 33.85 -10.33 4.85
CA SER A 40 34.95 -10.24 5.82
C SER A 40 35.31 -11.60 6.44
N HIS A 41 34.38 -12.56 6.44
CA HIS A 41 34.57 -13.91 6.95
C HIS A 41 35.07 -14.91 5.89
N THR A 42 34.96 -14.60 4.59
CA THR A 42 35.15 -15.57 3.49
C THR A 42 36.36 -15.31 2.56
N ALA A 43 37.03 -14.15 2.62
CA ALA A 43 38.22 -13.87 1.80
C ALA A 43 39.30 -12.98 2.47
N THR A 44 40.52 -13.03 1.93
CA THR A 44 41.73 -12.29 2.35
C THR A 44 41.50 -10.76 2.39
N PRO A 45 42.12 -10.01 3.33
CA PRO A 45 41.81 -8.60 3.57
C PRO A 45 42.37 -7.70 2.46
N ALA A 46 41.54 -7.42 1.45
CA ALA A 46 41.76 -6.36 0.48
C ALA A 46 40.43 -5.93 -0.17
N THR A 47 39.45 -5.49 0.62
CA THR A 47 38.28 -4.76 0.08
C THR A 47 38.42 -3.28 0.43
N CYS A 48 38.30 -2.43 -0.59
CA CYS A 48 38.15 -0.98 -0.37
C CYS A 48 36.93 -0.73 0.54
N PRO A 49 36.98 0.25 1.46
CA PRO A 49 35.85 0.61 2.29
C PRO A 49 34.65 1.03 1.42
N VAL A 50 33.45 0.63 1.83
CA VAL A 50 32.18 1.05 1.22
C VAL A 50 31.58 2.16 2.07
N THR A 51 31.22 3.28 1.45
CA THR A 51 30.44 4.35 2.08
C THR A 51 29.03 4.33 1.50
N VAL A 52 28.04 4.22 2.37
CA VAL A 52 26.62 4.33 2.02
C VAL A 52 26.13 5.71 2.42
N HIS A 53 25.55 6.45 1.48
CA HIS A 53 24.81 7.68 1.78
C HIS A 53 23.32 7.38 1.75
N ILE A 54 22.58 7.73 2.81
CA ILE A 54 21.12 7.70 2.80
C ILE A 54 20.60 9.13 2.78
N ILE A 55 19.77 9.44 1.79
CA ILE A 55 19.19 10.75 1.57
C ILE A 55 17.67 10.66 1.75
N ASP A 56 17.11 11.46 2.65
CA ASP A 56 15.66 11.59 2.84
C ASP A 56 15.35 13.04 3.19
N ASP A 57 14.35 13.65 2.56
CA ASP A 57 14.04 15.07 2.77
C ASP A 57 13.22 15.34 4.04
N VAL A 58 12.75 14.29 4.71
CA VAL A 58 11.94 14.41 5.92
C VAL A 58 12.65 13.78 7.11
N ALA A 59 12.95 12.48 7.05
CA ALA A 59 13.58 11.76 8.16
C ALA A 59 14.20 10.44 7.70
N VAL A 60 15.48 10.22 8.05
CA VAL A 60 16.14 8.93 7.85
C VAL A 60 15.72 7.97 8.97
N GLY A 61 15.30 6.76 8.61
CA GLY A 61 14.72 5.75 9.49
C GLY A 61 13.21 5.60 9.26
N THR A 62 12.45 6.68 9.40
CA THR A 62 10.98 6.61 9.27
C THR A 62 10.48 6.99 7.88
N GLY A 63 11.23 7.82 7.15
CA GLY A 63 10.77 8.50 5.95
C GLY A 63 9.58 9.44 6.22
N ARG A 64 8.98 9.96 5.15
CA ARG A 64 7.83 10.87 5.19
C ARG A 64 6.54 10.26 5.77
N ILE A 65 6.30 8.97 5.50
CA ILE A 65 4.99 8.33 5.77
C ILE A 65 4.82 7.98 7.26
N TRP A 66 5.90 7.54 7.91
CA TRP A 66 5.86 6.96 9.25
C TRP A 66 6.49 7.87 10.30
N ARG A 67 6.41 9.19 10.10
CA ARG A 67 6.95 10.17 11.05
C ARG A 67 6.44 9.90 12.47
N THR A 68 7.32 10.05 13.45
CA THR A 68 7.00 9.86 14.87
C THR A 68 6.20 11.02 15.46
N ASP A 69 6.21 12.19 14.82
CA ASP A 69 5.53 13.42 15.25
C ASP A 69 4.13 13.61 14.65
N GLN A 70 3.66 12.68 13.80
CA GLN A 70 2.31 12.73 13.24
C GLN A 70 1.25 12.45 14.31
N THR A 71 0.01 12.87 14.05
CA THR A 71 -1.11 12.59 14.96
C THR A 71 -1.28 11.10 15.24
N ARG A 72 -1.59 10.77 16.50
CA ARG A 72 -1.81 9.39 16.97
C ARG A 72 -3.16 8.83 16.52
N THR A 73 -4.01 9.66 15.93
CA THR A 73 -5.30 9.22 15.40
C THR A 73 -5.17 8.57 14.02
N LEU A 74 -4.06 8.74 13.30
CA LEU A 74 -3.81 7.96 12.09
C LEU A 74 -3.29 6.58 12.47
N CYS A 75 -3.97 5.52 12.02
CA CYS A 75 -3.61 4.14 12.34
C CYS A 75 -3.13 3.36 11.12
N MET A 76 -2.33 2.33 11.37
CA MET A 76 -1.97 1.33 10.38
C MET A 76 -3.19 0.50 9.98
N ASN A 77 -3.28 0.17 8.69
CA ASN A 77 -4.22 -0.86 8.26
C ASN A 77 -3.67 -2.28 8.48
N THR A 78 -2.37 -2.44 8.68
CA THR A 78 -1.72 -3.71 9.04
C THR A 78 -1.78 -3.92 10.56
N LEU A 79 -1.93 -5.18 10.99
CA LEU A 79 -2.00 -5.55 12.40
C LEU A 79 -0.61 -5.55 13.05
N ALA A 80 -0.55 -5.32 14.36
CA ALA A 80 0.70 -5.22 15.11
C ALA A 80 1.63 -6.44 14.94
N ASP A 81 1.09 -7.67 14.94
CA ASP A 81 1.88 -8.90 14.75
C ASP A 81 1.98 -9.35 13.27
N ALA A 82 1.47 -8.53 12.34
CA ALA A 82 1.51 -8.77 10.91
C ALA A 82 2.53 -7.87 10.19
N VAL A 83 3.51 -7.32 10.92
CA VAL A 83 4.57 -6.49 10.35
C VAL A 83 5.91 -6.69 11.04
N THR A 84 6.98 -6.77 10.24
CA THR A 84 8.38 -6.77 10.66
C THR A 84 9.25 -6.08 9.62
N LEU A 85 10.47 -5.68 9.96
CA LEU A 85 11.49 -5.26 9.00
C LEU A 85 12.72 -6.18 8.99
N PHE A 86 12.72 -7.23 9.81
CA PHE A 86 13.81 -8.20 9.88
C PHE A 86 13.60 -9.36 8.91
N THR A 87 14.69 -10.01 8.51
CA THR A 87 14.58 -11.31 7.84
C THR A 87 14.36 -12.42 8.85
N GLU A 88 13.78 -13.51 8.36
CA GLU A 88 13.50 -14.69 9.17
C GLU A 88 14.20 -15.92 8.57
N PRO A 89 14.51 -16.95 9.37
CA PRO A 89 15.07 -18.19 8.86
C PRO A 89 14.22 -18.78 7.74
N GLY A 90 14.85 -19.16 6.63
CA GLY A 90 14.16 -19.70 5.44
C GLY A 90 13.64 -18.65 4.46
N SER A 91 13.88 -17.35 4.69
CA SER A 91 13.59 -16.30 3.71
C SER A 91 14.38 -16.52 2.41
N SER A 92 13.76 -16.24 1.25
CA SER A 92 14.40 -16.34 -0.07
C SER A 92 15.28 -15.12 -0.35
N VAL A 93 16.31 -14.93 0.45
CA VAL A 93 17.30 -13.84 0.37
C VAL A 93 18.72 -14.41 0.24
N THR A 94 19.61 -13.61 -0.32
CA THR A 94 21.01 -13.98 -0.58
C THR A 94 21.91 -13.62 0.58
N ALA A 95 21.71 -12.44 1.18
CA ALA A 95 22.46 -12.03 2.35
C ALA A 95 22.10 -12.90 3.57
N PRO A 96 23.02 -13.10 4.54
CA PRO A 96 22.70 -13.79 5.77
C PRO A 96 21.48 -13.19 6.47
N VAL A 97 20.61 -14.05 7.00
CA VAL A 97 19.43 -13.66 7.77
C VAL A 97 19.86 -12.94 9.06
N LEU A 98 19.25 -11.79 9.33
CA LEU A 98 19.34 -11.06 10.59
C LEU A 98 17.96 -11.01 11.23
N GLU A 99 17.73 -11.93 12.17
CA GLU A 99 16.48 -12.04 12.91
C GLU A 99 16.26 -10.84 13.84
N GLY A 100 14.99 -10.50 14.06
CA GLY A 100 14.55 -9.50 15.02
C GLY A 100 13.04 -9.57 15.23
N PRO A 101 12.51 -8.85 16.24
CA PRO A 101 11.12 -8.94 16.63
C PRO A 101 10.16 -8.34 15.58
N THR A 102 8.97 -8.94 15.47
CA THR A 102 7.81 -8.26 14.88
C THR A 102 7.50 -6.98 15.67
N MET A 103 6.68 -6.09 15.12
CA MET A 103 6.28 -4.89 15.87
C MET A 103 5.56 -5.25 17.18
N TYR A 104 4.71 -6.28 17.21
CA TYR A 104 4.06 -6.71 18.44
C TYR A 104 5.04 -7.35 19.44
N GLU A 105 5.98 -8.19 18.98
CA GLU A 105 7.03 -8.73 19.84
C GLU A 105 7.90 -7.61 20.45
N TRP A 106 8.18 -6.55 19.68
CA TRP A 106 8.87 -5.36 20.17
C TRP A 106 8.07 -4.61 21.25
N ILE A 107 6.75 -4.50 21.10
CA ILE A 107 5.85 -3.95 22.13
C ILE A 107 5.89 -4.79 23.41
N ARG A 108 5.91 -6.12 23.30
CA ARG A 108 6.03 -7.03 24.46
C ARG A 108 7.34 -6.80 25.20
N LEU A 109 8.44 -6.69 24.47
CA LEU A 109 9.76 -6.40 25.02
C LEU A 109 9.82 -5.02 25.73
N LEU A 110 9.16 -3.99 25.17
CA LEU A 110 9.01 -2.68 25.83
C LEU A 110 8.28 -2.75 27.18
N ARG A 111 7.33 -3.69 27.33
CA ARG A 111 6.62 -3.94 28.59
C ARG A 111 7.42 -4.80 29.57
N GLY A 112 8.60 -5.28 29.17
CA GLY A 112 9.41 -6.22 29.96
C GLY A 112 8.87 -7.65 29.96
N GLU A 113 8.03 -8.02 28.99
CA GLU A 113 7.53 -9.39 28.84
C GLU A 113 8.58 -10.30 28.19
N SER A 114 8.62 -11.58 28.60
CA SER A 114 9.45 -12.59 27.93
C SER A 114 8.81 -13.06 26.63
N LEU A 115 9.58 -13.14 25.55
CA LEU A 115 9.10 -13.75 24.30
C LEU A 115 8.95 -15.27 24.40
N GLU A 116 9.58 -15.92 25.39
CA GLU A 116 9.42 -17.36 25.68
C GLU A 116 7.99 -17.71 26.10
N ASP A 117 7.30 -16.78 26.77
CA ASP A 117 5.91 -16.93 27.23
C ASP A 117 4.88 -16.59 26.12
N GLY A 118 5.34 -16.36 24.89
CA GLY A 118 4.51 -16.01 23.73
C GLY A 118 3.84 -17.21 23.03
N PRO A 119 3.20 -16.98 21.86
CA PRO A 119 2.80 -18.07 20.97
C PRO A 119 3.99 -18.99 20.70
N GLU A 120 3.77 -20.32 20.65
CA GLU A 120 4.84 -21.32 20.51
C GLU A 120 5.87 -20.90 19.44
N GLY A 121 7.13 -20.75 19.85
CA GLY A 121 8.24 -20.47 18.93
C GLY A 121 8.42 -19.00 18.50
N ALA A 122 7.94 -18.02 19.27
CA ALA A 122 8.17 -16.59 18.96
C ALA A 122 9.67 -16.22 18.92
N ASP A 123 10.51 -16.77 19.80
CA ASP A 123 11.95 -16.54 19.85
C ASP A 123 12.72 -17.81 20.23
N PRO A 124 12.72 -18.86 19.38
CA PRO A 124 13.16 -20.20 19.76
C PRO A 124 14.67 -20.27 20.04
N THR A 125 15.44 -19.33 19.51
CA THR A 125 16.90 -19.21 19.68
C THR A 125 17.29 -18.15 20.70
N GLY A 126 16.34 -17.35 21.20
CA GLY A 126 16.61 -16.17 22.03
C GLY A 126 17.21 -14.99 21.27
N ALA A 127 17.32 -15.07 19.93
CA ALA A 127 17.98 -14.06 19.11
C ALA A 127 17.28 -12.71 19.16
N LYS A 128 15.94 -12.69 19.17
CA LYS A 128 15.15 -11.44 19.19
C LYS A 128 15.29 -10.72 20.52
N THR A 129 15.20 -11.47 21.62
CA THR A 129 15.36 -10.97 22.99
C THR A 129 16.79 -10.47 23.23
N ALA A 130 17.79 -11.20 22.74
CA ALA A 130 19.18 -10.78 22.81
C ALA A 130 19.44 -9.50 22.01
N LEU A 131 18.85 -9.37 20.81
CA LEU A 131 18.96 -8.17 19.99
C LEU A 131 18.40 -6.94 20.72
N PHE A 132 17.18 -7.04 21.26
CA PHE A 132 16.56 -5.95 22.00
C PHE A 132 17.34 -5.60 23.28
N SER A 133 17.85 -6.59 23.99
CA SER A 133 18.66 -6.36 25.20
C SER A 133 19.97 -5.62 24.90
N ALA A 134 20.59 -5.90 23.74
CA ALA A 134 21.79 -5.21 23.29
C ALA A 134 21.51 -3.78 22.79
N HIS A 135 20.30 -3.53 22.26
CA HIS A 135 19.87 -2.26 21.68
C HIS A 135 18.46 -1.90 22.19
N PRO A 136 18.30 -1.47 23.45
CA PRO A 136 16.99 -1.19 24.01
C PRO A 136 16.32 0.00 23.32
N ALA A 137 15.02 -0.12 23.06
CA ALA A 137 14.22 0.97 22.51
C ALA A 137 13.78 1.96 23.60
N THR A 138 13.63 3.23 23.21
CA THR A 138 12.98 4.27 24.04
C THR A 138 11.81 4.86 23.25
N VAL A 139 10.62 4.80 23.82
CA VAL A 139 9.39 5.40 23.25
C VAL A 139 8.87 6.44 24.24
N PRO A 140 8.38 7.61 23.79
CA PRO A 140 7.83 8.62 24.69
C PRO A 140 6.69 8.11 25.58
N ASP A 141 6.61 8.63 26.82
CA ASP A 141 5.65 8.17 27.84
C ASP A 141 4.18 8.33 27.43
N ASP A 142 3.87 9.24 26.50
CA ASP A 142 2.51 9.43 26.02
C ASP A 142 1.99 8.26 25.17
N PHE A 143 2.87 7.35 24.72
CA PHE A 143 2.49 6.08 24.11
C PHE A 143 2.20 4.98 25.13
N ALA A 144 2.36 5.21 26.44
CA ALA A 144 2.22 4.17 27.45
C ALA A 144 0.87 3.44 27.41
N ASP A 145 -0.24 4.16 27.20
CA ASP A 145 -1.58 3.56 27.11
C ASP A 145 -1.74 2.68 25.86
N GLU A 146 -1.24 3.16 24.71
CA GLU A 146 -1.26 2.41 23.44
C GLU A 146 -0.37 1.16 23.55
N ILE A 147 0.84 1.33 24.09
CA ILE A 147 1.76 0.24 24.36
C ILE A 147 1.13 -0.75 25.32
N ALA A 148 0.53 -0.35 26.44
CA ALA A 148 -0.07 -1.28 27.40
C ALA A 148 -1.30 -2.02 26.84
N GLY A 149 -2.11 -1.36 26.02
CA GLY A 149 -3.35 -1.91 25.46
C GLY A 149 -3.19 -2.77 24.20
N SER A 150 -2.02 -2.72 23.55
CA SER A 150 -1.79 -3.40 22.27
C SER A 150 -1.90 -4.93 22.35
N ARG A 151 -2.43 -5.53 21.29
CA ARG A 151 -2.61 -6.97 21.08
C ARG A 151 -2.06 -7.35 19.70
N PRO A 152 -1.87 -8.64 19.38
CA PRO A 152 -1.39 -9.05 18.05
C PRO A 152 -2.23 -8.47 16.90
N GLU A 153 -3.54 -8.38 17.12
CA GLU A 153 -4.56 -7.88 16.20
C GLU A 153 -4.89 -6.39 16.37
N SER A 154 -4.13 -5.64 17.18
CA SER A 154 -4.30 -4.19 17.25
C SER A 154 -3.88 -3.52 15.94
N HIS A 155 -4.45 -2.35 15.68
CA HIS A 155 -4.07 -1.44 14.60
C HIS A 155 -3.28 -0.27 15.21
N PRO A 156 -1.93 -0.35 15.28
CA PRO A 156 -1.12 0.67 15.93
C PRO A 156 -1.26 2.03 15.23
N SER A 157 -1.02 3.10 15.97
CA SER A 157 -0.82 4.42 15.38
C SER A 157 0.36 4.38 14.42
N ARG A 158 0.27 5.15 13.33
CA ARG A 158 1.38 5.27 12.36
C ARG A 158 2.64 5.82 13.03
N ALA A 159 2.47 6.68 14.04
CA ALA A 159 3.56 7.23 14.85
C ALA A 159 4.27 6.15 15.68
N LEU A 160 3.53 5.22 16.32
CA LEU A 160 4.16 4.11 17.07
C LEU A 160 4.93 3.17 16.14
N TYR A 161 4.43 2.92 14.93
CA TYR A 161 5.21 2.18 13.92
C TYR A 161 6.45 2.95 13.46
N GLY A 162 6.36 4.29 13.38
CA GLY A 162 7.52 5.17 13.21
C GLY A 162 8.61 4.93 14.26
N HIS A 163 8.23 4.82 15.54
CA HIS A 163 9.17 4.51 16.61
C HIS A 163 9.80 3.11 16.46
N TYR A 164 9.01 2.12 16.03
CA TYR A 164 9.55 0.80 15.69
C TYR A 164 10.58 0.88 14.55
N LEU A 165 10.26 1.59 13.45
CA LEU A 165 11.18 1.76 12.31
C LEU A 165 12.47 2.50 12.69
N GLN A 166 12.36 3.56 13.49
CA GLN A 166 13.53 4.27 14.00
C GLN A 166 14.41 3.34 14.83
N TRP A 167 13.82 2.54 15.72
CA TRP A 167 14.57 1.56 16.49
C TRP A 167 15.26 0.50 15.61
N VAL A 168 14.60 0.01 14.55
CA VAL A 168 15.22 -0.91 13.60
C VAL A 168 16.41 -0.24 12.91
N PHE A 169 16.25 1.01 12.43
CA PHE A 169 17.33 1.77 11.81
C PHE A 169 18.53 1.92 12.75
N ASP A 170 18.30 2.39 13.98
CA ASP A 170 19.35 2.58 14.98
C ASP A 170 20.07 1.26 15.32
N THR A 171 19.32 0.15 15.36
CA THR A 171 19.87 -1.20 15.56
C THR A 171 20.76 -1.63 14.39
N VAL A 172 20.37 -1.34 13.15
CA VAL A 172 21.18 -1.62 11.97
C VAL A 172 22.46 -0.79 11.98
N VAL A 173 22.36 0.51 12.30
CA VAL A 173 23.52 1.42 12.40
C VAL A 173 24.50 0.96 13.48
N ALA A 174 24.01 0.56 14.65
CA ALA A 174 24.84 0.05 15.74
C ALA A 174 25.55 -1.27 15.40
N ARG A 175 25.10 -1.98 14.35
CA ARG A 175 25.63 -3.28 13.91
C ARG A 175 26.36 -3.22 12.57
N LEU A 176 26.72 -2.04 12.05
CA LEU A 176 27.50 -1.97 10.81
C LEU A 176 28.88 -2.65 11.00
N PRO A 177 29.34 -3.49 10.05
CA PRO A 177 30.64 -4.15 10.13
C PRO A 177 31.79 -3.17 9.86
N GLU A 178 33.01 -3.55 10.24
CA GLU A 178 34.20 -2.85 9.75
C GLU A 178 34.23 -2.86 8.21
N GLY A 179 34.54 -1.70 7.62
CA GLY A 179 34.59 -1.54 6.16
C GLY A 179 33.29 -1.06 5.52
N LEU A 180 32.20 -0.86 6.28
CA LEU A 180 31.00 -0.16 5.82
C LEU A 180 30.76 1.12 6.66
N ASN A 181 30.88 2.26 6.01
CA ASN A 181 30.60 3.58 6.59
C ASN A 181 29.20 4.04 6.17
N LEU A 182 28.52 4.80 7.04
CA LEU A 182 27.23 5.39 6.76
C LEU A 182 27.30 6.92 6.91
N GLU A 183 26.79 7.62 5.90
CA GLU A 183 26.48 9.05 5.96
C GLU A 183 24.98 9.25 5.73
N THR A 184 24.37 10.16 6.49
CA THR A 184 22.93 10.45 6.36
C THR A 184 22.73 11.92 6.02
N HIS A 185 21.75 12.19 5.17
CA HIS A 185 21.48 13.51 4.61
C HIS A 185 19.98 13.80 4.72
N THR A 186 19.60 14.68 5.64
CA THR A 186 18.21 15.15 5.78
C THR A 186 17.94 16.31 4.82
N THR A 187 17.91 16.00 3.53
CA THR A 187 17.74 16.94 2.42
C THR A 187 17.18 16.21 1.21
N ARG A 188 16.67 16.96 0.24
CA ARG A 188 16.08 16.39 -0.98
C ARG A 188 17.15 16.18 -2.04
N ALA A 189 17.18 15.00 -2.66
CA ALA A 189 17.87 14.82 -3.93
C ALA A 189 17.05 15.49 -5.04
N THR A 190 17.71 16.31 -5.86
CA THR A 190 17.05 17.14 -6.89
C THR A 190 17.51 16.82 -8.31
N ASP A 191 18.58 16.06 -8.49
CA ASP A 191 19.05 15.65 -9.82
C ASP A 191 19.95 14.41 -9.71
N ILE A 192 20.03 13.65 -10.80
CA ILE A 192 20.98 12.56 -11.00
C ILE A 192 21.52 12.61 -12.42
N THR A 193 22.84 12.71 -12.58
CA THR A 193 23.47 12.84 -13.90
C THR A 193 24.67 11.90 -14.03
N ALA A 194 24.77 11.19 -15.15
CA ALA A 194 25.94 10.36 -15.44
C ALA A 194 27.19 11.22 -15.67
N LEU A 195 28.28 10.90 -14.97
CA LEU A 195 29.57 11.54 -15.20
C LEU A 195 30.24 10.95 -16.45
N THR A 196 30.67 11.83 -17.35
CA THR A 196 31.25 11.46 -18.67
C THR A 196 32.73 11.82 -18.80
N SER A 197 33.31 12.49 -17.80
CA SER A 197 34.76 12.76 -17.73
C SER A 197 35.54 11.44 -17.70
N PRO A 198 36.65 11.28 -18.44
CA PRO A 198 37.45 10.05 -18.43
C PRO A 198 37.90 9.59 -17.04
N ASP A 199 38.15 10.52 -16.13
CA ASP A 199 38.61 10.23 -14.77
C ASP A 199 37.47 9.83 -13.81
N ASP A 200 36.21 10.09 -14.19
CA ASP A 200 35.00 9.82 -13.41
C ASP A 200 33.98 8.94 -14.16
N ALA A 201 34.38 8.45 -15.35
CA ALA A 201 33.54 7.66 -16.23
C ALA A 201 33.14 6.37 -15.49
N GLY A 202 31.83 6.18 -15.32
CA GLY A 202 31.33 5.05 -14.53
C GLY A 202 30.64 5.44 -13.23
N ARG A 203 30.47 6.73 -12.92
CA ARG A 203 29.74 7.21 -11.73
C ARG A 203 28.55 8.10 -12.10
N ASP A 204 27.63 8.26 -11.16
CA ASP A 204 26.52 9.22 -11.22
C ASP A 204 26.73 10.33 -10.19
N ARG A 205 26.53 11.60 -10.57
CA ARG A 205 26.49 12.72 -9.64
C ARG A 205 25.06 12.97 -9.19
N ILE A 206 24.85 12.96 -7.89
CA ILE A 206 23.57 13.26 -7.25
C ILE A 206 23.67 14.65 -6.65
N THR A 207 22.74 15.53 -7.05
CA THR A 207 22.66 16.90 -6.52
C THR A 207 21.61 16.97 -5.44
N LEU A 208 21.95 17.62 -4.33
CA LEU A 208 21.06 17.82 -3.19
C LEU A 208 20.56 19.27 -3.13
N GLN A 209 19.38 19.47 -2.55
CA GLN A 209 18.71 20.77 -2.44
C GLN A 209 19.52 21.81 -1.63
N ASP A 210 20.38 21.34 -0.72
CA ASP A 210 21.26 22.19 0.09
C ASP A 210 22.55 22.62 -0.66
N GLY A 211 22.71 22.18 -1.92
CA GLY A 211 23.85 22.48 -2.78
C GLY A 211 24.99 21.46 -2.68
N ASN A 212 24.90 20.46 -1.79
CA ASN A 212 25.87 19.37 -1.74
C ASN A 212 25.74 18.46 -2.96
N VAL A 213 26.83 17.81 -3.33
CA VAL A 213 26.89 16.82 -4.42
C VAL A 213 27.58 15.55 -3.95
N ILE A 214 27.08 14.40 -4.39
CA ILE A 214 27.65 13.08 -4.07
C ILE A 214 27.86 12.32 -5.37
N ASP A 215 29.08 11.86 -5.60
CA ASP A 215 29.42 11.02 -6.76
C ASP A 215 29.31 9.54 -6.36
N ALA A 216 28.37 8.84 -6.96
CA ALA A 216 27.95 7.49 -6.61
C ALA A 216 28.40 6.45 -7.66
N ASP A 217 28.90 5.31 -7.19
CA ASP A 217 29.19 4.15 -8.03
C ASP A 217 27.92 3.33 -8.31
N ALA A 218 26.97 3.33 -7.38
CA ALA A 218 25.63 2.77 -7.56
C ALA A 218 24.59 3.58 -6.79
N THR A 219 23.36 3.64 -7.32
CA THR A 219 22.23 4.33 -6.69
C THR A 219 21.04 3.40 -6.54
N VAL A 220 20.39 3.41 -5.37
CA VAL A 220 19.16 2.68 -5.09
C VAL A 220 18.05 3.69 -4.75
N LEU A 221 17.02 3.75 -5.60
CA LEU A 221 15.87 4.62 -5.44
C LEU A 221 14.78 3.88 -4.66
N ALA A 222 14.63 4.22 -3.39
CA ALA A 222 13.63 3.71 -2.45
C ALA A 222 12.56 4.78 -2.14
N LEU A 223 12.09 5.48 -3.18
CA LEU A 223 11.34 6.74 -3.10
C LEU A 223 9.96 6.62 -2.44
N GLY A 224 9.36 5.43 -2.42
CA GLY A 224 8.03 5.23 -1.86
C GLY A 224 6.94 5.95 -2.67
N TRP A 225 6.06 6.68 -1.97
CA TRP A 225 5.05 7.52 -2.62
C TRP A 225 5.70 8.82 -3.10
N THR A 226 5.67 9.04 -4.41
CA THR A 226 6.14 10.27 -5.05
C THR A 226 4.98 11.03 -5.67
N ASP A 227 5.14 12.35 -5.71
CA ASP A 227 4.15 13.25 -6.28
C ASP A 227 4.12 13.16 -7.80
N THR A 228 2.95 13.45 -8.38
CA THR A 228 2.74 13.57 -9.82
C THR A 228 2.42 15.02 -10.16
N GLU A 229 2.71 15.42 -11.40
CA GLU A 229 2.26 16.70 -11.93
C GLU A 229 0.73 16.78 -11.85
N PRO A 230 0.17 17.95 -11.49
CA PRO A 230 -1.28 18.11 -11.37
C PRO A 230 -1.95 17.93 -12.73
N ASP A 231 -3.08 17.25 -12.76
CA ASP A 231 -3.88 17.11 -13.97
C ASP A 231 -4.60 18.44 -14.33
N ALA A 232 -5.33 18.44 -15.44
CA ALA A 232 -6.05 19.62 -15.91
C ALA A 232 -7.13 20.10 -14.90
N LEU A 233 -7.80 19.18 -14.21
CA LEU A 233 -8.83 19.52 -13.22
C LEU A 233 -8.19 20.06 -11.94
N GLU A 234 -7.09 19.47 -11.49
CA GLU A 234 -6.30 19.93 -10.35
C GLU A 234 -5.69 21.30 -10.62
N THR A 235 -5.17 21.52 -11.82
CA THR A 235 -4.66 22.84 -12.26
C THR A 235 -5.78 23.87 -12.28
N PHE A 236 -6.94 23.54 -12.84
CA PHE A 236 -8.10 24.42 -12.85
C PHE A 236 -8.59 24.74 -11.42
N THR A 237 -8.63 23.74 -10.54
CA THR A 237 -9.05 23.89 -9.15
C THR A 237 -8.05 24.77 -8.38
N ALA A 238 -6.74 24.56 -8.58
CA ALA A 238 -5.68 25.38 -8.02
C ALA A 238 -5.83 26.86 -8.40
N GLN A 239 -6.02 27.14 -9.69
CA GLN A 239 -6.22 28.50 -10.20
C GLN A 239 -7.51 29.13 -9.66
N SER A 240 -8.55 28.33 -9.49
CA SER A 240 -9.83 28.81 -8.98
C SER A 240 -9.73 29.21 -7.50
N VAL A 241 -9.06 28.44 -6.65
CA VAL A 241 -8.85 28.83 -5.24
C VAL A 241 -7.86 29.99 -5.07
N GLU A 242 -6.93 30.17 -6.02
CA GLU A 242 -6.09 31.38 -6.06
C GLU A 242 -6.91 32.63 -6.42
N HIS A 243 -7.89 32.48 -7.31
CA HIS A 243 -8.78 33.57 -7.72
C HIS A 243 -9.87 33.90 -6.69
N TYR A 244 -10.40 32.87 -6.01
CA TYR A 244 -11.43 32.97 -4.98
C TYR A 244 -10.86 32.52 -3.61
N PRO A 245 -10.22 33.43 -2.85
CA PRO A 245 -9.54 33.08 -1.59
C PRO A 245 -10.47 32.61 -0.47
N GLU A 246 -11.79 32.77 -0.62
CA GLU A 246 -12.81 32.19 0.25
C GLU A 246 -12.97 30.67 0.06
N LEU A 247 -12.45 30.12 -1.04
CA LEU A 247 -12.51 28.69 -1.32
C LEU A 247 -11.30 27.97 -0.71
N ALA A 248 -11.57 26.91 0.03
CA ALA A 248 -10.54 26.00 0.55
C ALA A 248 -10.51 24.71 -0.25
N TRP A 249 -9.34 24.32 -0.75
CA TRP A 249 -9.17 23.01 -1.38
C TRP A 249 -8.04 22.24 -0.71
N VAL A 250 -8.41 21.16 -0.03
CA VAL A 250 -7.47 20.17 0.48
C VAL A 250 -7.19 19.17 -0.64
N ARG A 251 -6.01 19.32 -1.24
CA ARG A 251 -5.55 18.55 -2.40
C ARG A 251 -5.33 17.07 -2.08
N PRO A 252 -5.33 16.18 -3.09
CA PRO A 252 -4.90 14.80 -2.89
C PRO A 252 -3.51 14.74 -2.24
N GLY A 253 -3.32 13.83 -1.29
CA GLY A 253 -2.06 13.74 -0.55
C GLY A 253 -2.08 12.66 0.52
N ASN A 254 -0.93 12.47 1.17
CA ASN A 254 -0.88 11.66 2.39
C ASN A 254 -1.70 12.38 3.46
N PRO A 255 -2.63 11.71 4.16
CA PRO A 255 -3.43 12.33 5.21
C PRO A 255 -2.62 13.09 6.27
N ALA A 256 -1.42 12.62 6.63
CA ALA A 256 -0.55 13.31 7.59
C ALA A 256 0.02 14.66 7.06
N ASP A 257 -0.05 14.89 5.75
CA ASP A 257 0.42 16.09 5.05
C ASP A 257 -0.76 16.94 4.51
N GLN A 258 -1.99 16.46 4.60
CA GLN A 258 -3.18 17.20 4.16
C GLN A 258 -3.57 18.25 5.21
N ASP A 259 -3.80 19.49 4.76
CA ASP A 259 -4.21 20.61 5.62
C ASP A 259 -5.69 20.49 6.03
N ALA A 260 -5.97 19.51 6.90
CA ALA A 260 -7.30 19.31 7.47
C ALA A 260 -7.74 20.48 8.36
N ASP A 261 -6.81 21.31 8.85
CA ASP A 261 -7.11 22.48 9.69
C ASP A 261 -7.73 23.63 8.90
N ALA A 262 -7.46 23.73 7.60
CA ALA A 262 -8.11 24.68 6.69
C ALA A 262 -9.64 24.49 6.57
N LEU A 263 -10.19 23.35 6.99
CA LEU A 263 -11.61 23.05 6.82
C LEU A 263 -12.50 23.79 7.84
N PRO A 264 -13.59 24.46 7.41
CA PRO A 264 -14.43 25.27 8.28
C PRO A 264 -15.21 24.41 9.29
N ALA A 265 -15.37 24.93 10.52
CA ALA A 265 -16.21 24.30 11.53
C ALA A 265 -17.70 24.59 11.26
N GLY A 266 -18.56 23.59 11.43
CA GLY A 266 -20.03 23.71 11.32
C GLY A 266 -20.58 23.86 9.90
N GLU A 267 -19.73 24.11 8.91
CA GLU A 267 -20.11 24.28 7.50
C GLU A 267 -20.05 22.95 6.74
N ASN A 268 -20.73 22.92 5.58
CA ASN A 268 -20.62 21.78 4.67
C ASN A 268 -19.25 21.76 4.01
N VAL A 269 -18.66 20.58 3.91
CA VAL A 269 -17.44 20.29 3.15
C VAL A 269 -17.78 19.18 2.17
N VAL A 270 -17.57 19.42 0.87
CA VAL A 270 -17.73 18.36 -0.13
C VAL A 270 -16.46 17.53 -0.20
N VAL A 271 -16.60 16.21 -0.14
CA VAL A 271 -15.47 15.27 -0.12
C VAL A 271 -15.60 14.30 -1.27
N ARG A 272 -14.56 14.24 -2.10
CA ARG A 272 -14.39 13.21 -3.12
C ARG A 272 -13.47 12.11 -2.55
N GLY A 273 -13.88 10.84 -2.69
CA GLY A 273 -13.15 9.67 -2.20
C GLY A 273 -13.80 9.05 -0.95
N LEU A 274 -14.09 7.73 -1.04
CA LEU A 274 -14.64 6.91 0.06
C LEU A 274 -13.72 5.73 0.42
N GLY A 275 -12.45 5.80 0.00
CA GLY A 275 -11.42 4.81 0.38
C GLY A 275 -10.83 5.09 1.75
N MET A 276 -9.63 4.56 2.02
CA MET A 276 -8.95 4.73 3.32
C MET A 276 -8.74 6.20 3.72
N GLY A 277 -8.49 7.10 2.76
CA GLY A 277 -8.31 8.53 3.02
C GLY A 277 -9.51 9.21 3.68
N LEU A 278 -10.73 8.73 3.44
CA LEU A 278 -11.93 9.24 4.13
C LEU A 278 -11.85 9.00 5.64
N PHE A 279 -11.42 7.81 6.05
CA PHE A 279 -11.38 7.45 7.47
C PHE A 279 -10.28 8.20 8.22
N ASP A 280 -9.17 8.48 7.55
CA ASP A 280 -8.12 9.34 8.07
C ASP A 280 -8.61 10.80 8.20
N LEU A 281 -9.23 11.35 7.14
CA LEU A 281 -9.86 12.68 7.17
C LEU A 281 -10.87 12.79 8.32
N MET A 282 -11.76 11.79 8.44
CA MET A 282 -12.76 11.71 9.49
C MET A 282 -12.11 11.79 10.87
N ALA A 283 -11.05 11.03 11.12
CA ALA A 283 -10.34 11.06 12.39
C ALA A 283 -9.73 12.44 12.68
N MET A 284 -9.10 13.07 11.68
CA MET A 284 -8.48 14.39 11.83
C MET A 284 -9.52 15.50 12.09
N VAL A 285 -10.64 15.52 11.36
CA VAL A 285 -11.66 16.57 11.51
C VAL A 285 -12.60 16.35 12.69
N THR A 286 -12.47 15.24 13.42
CA THR A 286 -13.27 14.93 14.60
C THR A 286 -12.41 14.78 15.86
N VAL A 287 -11.56 13.75 15.92
CA VAL A 287 -10.77 13.40 17.10
C VAL A 287 -9.68 14.43 17.35
N ASP A 288 -8.93 14.84 16.32
CA ASP A 288 -7.88 15.88 16.49
C ASP A 288 -8.50 17.25 16.79
N ARG A 289 -9.75 17.46 16.37
CA ARG A 289 -10.56 18.62 16.75
C ARG A 289 -11.22 18.49 18.13
N GLY A 290 -10.96 17.42 18.88
CA GLY A 290 -11.34 17.27 20.28
C GLY A 290 -12.70 16.58 20.51
N GLY A 291 -13.37 16.15 19.45
CA GLY A 291 -14.55 15.30 19.53
C GLY A 291 -14.20 13.91 20.06
N ARG A 292 -15.16 13.21 20.64
CA ARG A 292 -14.94 11.92 21.30
C ARG A 292 -16.00 10.90 20.94
N PHE A 293 -15.58 9.70 20.58
CA PHE A 293 -16.46 8.55 20.47
C PHE A 293 -16.53 7.83 21.83
N ARG A 294 -17.73 7.72 22.39
CA ARG A 294 -17.99 6.97 23.64
C ARG A 294 -18.71 5.69 23.32
N ARG A 295 -18.36 4.61 24.00
CA ARG A 295 -19.10 3.36 23.93
C ARG A 295 -20.55 3.57 24.39
N ASP A 296 -21.48 3.10 23.57
CA ASP A 296 -22.91 3.12 23.85
C ASP A 296 -23.57 1.95 23.12
N ASP A 297 -23.71 0.82 23.80
CA ASP A 297 -24.25 -0.41 23.22
C ASP A 297 -25.75 -0.31 22.85
N SER A 298 -26.41 0.83 23.15
CA SER A 298 -27.80 1.09 22.74
C SER A 298 -27.91 1.62 21.30
N THR A 299 -26.82 2.06 20.69
CA THR A 299 -26.79 2.55 19.31
C THR A 299 -26.36 1.46 18.34
N ARG A 300 -26.77 1.57 17.07
CA ARG A 300 -26.42 0.60 16.02
C ARG A 300 -24.93 0.55 15.68
N SER A 301 -24.18 1.61 15.98
CA SER A 301 -22.73 1.65 15.84
C SER A 301 -21.99 1.14 17.09
N GLY A 302 -22.69 0.97 18.22
CA GLY A 302 -22.07 0.74 19.53
C GLY A 302 -21.36 1.99 20.09
N LEU A 303 -21.55 3.15 19.46
CA LEU A 303 -20.91 4.42 19.78
C LEU A 303 -21.91 5.57 19.85
N ARG A 304 -21.63 6.53 20.74
CA ARG A 304 -22.22 7.86 20.78
C ARG A 304 -21.11 8.90 20.58
N TYR A 305 -21.34 9.86 19.70
CA TYR A 305 -20.39 10.93 19.44
C TYR A 305 -20.63 12.14 20.36
N GLU A 306 -19.57 12.63 20.98
CA GLU A 306 -19.52 13.86 21.78
C GLU A 306 -18.75 14.92 20.98
N PRO A 307 -19.44 15.87 20.31
CA PRO A 307 -18.78 16.84 19.45
C PRO A 307 -18.04 17.92 20.25
N SER A 308 -16.96 18.45 19.68
CA SER A 308 -16.25 19.62 20.19
C SER A 308 -16.86 20.94 19.76
N GLY A 309 -17.67 20.93 18.68
CA GLY A 309 -18.18 22.11 18.00
C GLY A 309 -17.24 22.66 16.92
N ARG A 310 -16.11 21.99 16.66
CA ARG A 310 -15.12 22.37 15.63
C ARG A 310 -15.21 21.49 14.37
N GLU A 311 -16.10 20.50 14.36
CA GLU A 311 -16.26 19.56 13.26
C GLU A 311 -16.92 20.21 12.03
N PRO A 312 -16.46 19.90 10.80
CA PRO A 312 -17.22 20.18 9.59
C PRO A 312 -18.40 19.19 9.42
N ARG A 313 -19.32 19.50 8.50
CA ARG A 313 -20.34 18.56 8.01
C ARG A 313 -19.91 18.00 6.65
N LEU A 314 -19.54 16.74 6.60
CA LEU A 314 -19.02 16.10 5.39
C LEU A 314 -20.16 15.65 4.48
N VAL A 315 -20.11 16.05 3.22
CA VAL A 315 -20.95 15.51 2.16
C VAL A 315 -20.05 14.74 1.20
N VAL A 316 -20.11 13.41 1.31
CA VAL A 316 -19.09 12.52 0.78
C VAL A 316 -19.57 11.79 -0.47
N SER A 317 -18.68 11.56 -1.43
CA SER A 317 -18.97 10.84 -2.67
C SER A 317 -17.74 10.14 -3.24
N SER A 318 -17.96 9.13 -4.07
CA SER A 318 -16.93 8.50 -4.90
C SER A 318 -17.57 7.93 -6.15
N HIS A 319 -16.79 7.35 -7.07
CA HIS A 319 -17.37 6.68 -8.24
C HIS A 319 -18.42 5.62 -7.87
N HIS A 320 -18.18 4.81 -6.84
CA HIS A 320 -19.12 3.76 -6.39
C HIS A 320 -20.15 4.23 -5.35
N GLY A 321 -19.97 5.42 -4.76
CA GLY A 321 -20.88 5.95 -3.73
C GLY A 321 -20.91 5.17 -2.41
N TYR A 322 -20.08 4.13 -2.23
CA TYR A 322 -19.99 3.30 -1.02
C TYR A 322 -18.56 3.27 -0.44
N PRO A 323 -18.38 3.31 0.89
CA PRO A 323 -17.05 3.22 1.52
C PRO A 323 -16.48 1.80 1.52
N TYR A 324 -15.17 1.66 1.75
CA TYR A 324 -14.57 0.32 1.91
C TYR A 324 -15.17 -0.43 3.10
N GLN A 325 -15.28 -1.76 2.97
CA GLN A 325 -15.96 -2.59 3.98
C GLN A 325 -15.06 -2.86 5.20
N PRO A 326 -15.62 -2.93 6.42
CA PRO A 326 -14.85 -3.22 7.62
C PRO A 326 -14.18 -4.59 7.54
N LYS A 327 -12.94 -4.66 8.03
CA LYS A 327 -12.23 -5.93 8.25
C LYS A 327 -12.94 -6.79 9.31
N PRO A 328 -12.90 -8.12 9.19
CA PRO A 328 -13.44 -9.01 10.21
C PRO A 328 -12.66 -8.89 11.53
N VAL A 329 -13.37 -9.04 12.65
CA VAL A 329 -12.81 -9.01 14.00
C VAL A 329 -12.55 -10.44 14.45
N TYR A 330 -11.35 -10.96 14.19
CA TYR A 330 -10.97 -12.32 14.57
C TYR A 330 -10.52 -12.45 16.03
N ASN A 331 -10.16 -11.33 16.70
CA ASN A 331 -9.43 -11.34 17.98
C ASN A 331 -8.11 -12.13 17.93
N ALA A 332 -7.52 -12.19 16.74
CA ALA A 332 -6.27 -12.85 16.38
C ALA A 332 -5.85 -12.35 14.99
N LEU A 333 -4.70 -12.82 14.50
CA LEU A 333 -4.35 -12.64 13.09
C LEU A 333 -5.36 -13.37 12.17
N PRO A 334 -5.70 -12.80 11.00
CA PRO A 334 -6.61 -13.44 10.06
C PRO A 334 -6.12 -14.84 9.64
N PRO A 335 -7.01 -15.84 9.56
CA PRO A 335 -6.64 -17.14 9.03
C PRO A 335 -6.33 -17.06 7.53
N ALA A 336 -5.56 -18.02 7.01
CA ALA A 336 -5.35 -18.13 5.58
C ALA A 336 -6.66 -18.50 4.86
N ALA A 337 -6.99 -17.77 3.79
CA ALA A 337 -8.15 -18.09 2.96
C ALA A 337 -7.95 -19.41 2.20
N ARG A 338 -8.99 -20.25 2.16
CA ARG A 338 -8.98 -21.53 1.45
C ARG A 338 -9.40 -21.32 -0.01
N MET A 339 -8.42 -21.40 -0.92
CA MET A 339 -8.59 -21.16 -2.36
C MET A 339 -7.96 -22.27 -3.23
N PRO A 340 -8.43 -23.53 -3.12
CA PRO A 340 -7.82 -24.67 -3.79
C PRO A 340 -7.94 -24.62 -5.32
N ARG A 341 -9.08 -24.22 -5.88
CA ARG A 341 -9.28 -24.16 -7.35
C ARG A 341 -8.40 -23.08 -7.94
N PHE A 342 -8.42 -21.89 -7.34
CA PHE A 342 -7.58 -20.77 -7.80
C PHE A 342 -6.08 -21.10 -7.74
N ARG A 343 -5.63 -21.75 -6.66
CA ARG A 343 -4.22 -22.19 -6.54
C ARG A 343 -3.84 -23.28 -7.55
N ALA A 344 -4.74 -24.22 -7.82
CA ALA A 344 -4.52 -25.23 -8.85
C ALA A 344 -4.36 -24.58 -10.23
N GLU A 345 -5.23 -23.61 -10.56
CA GLU A 345 -5.16 -22.85 -11.81
C GLU A 345 -3.88 -22.02 -11.92
N LEU A 346 -3.47 -21.34 -10.85
CA LEU A 346 -2.19 -20.62 -10.79
C LEU A 346 -0.99 -21.55 -11.02
N THR A 347 -1.02 -22.77 -10.47
CA THR A 347 0.06 -23.76 -10.60
C THR A 347 0.11 -24.35 -12.01
N ALA A 348 -1.02 -24.39 -12.72
CA ALA A 348 -1.12 -24.88 -14.08
C ALA A 348 -0.63 -23.86 -15.14
N LEU A 349 -0.41 -22.59 -14.75
CA LEU A 349 0.14 -21.59 -15.66
C LEU A 349 1.61 -21.91 -16.02
N PRO A 350 2.01 -21.73 -17.29
CA PRO A 350 3.42 -21.85 -17.66
C PRO A 350 4.28 -20.84 -16.90
N SER A 351 5.37 -21.30 -16.28
CA SER A 351 6.28 -20.44 -15.52
C SER A 351 7.01 -19.42 -16.40
N ASP A 352 7.09 -19.68 -17.70
CA ASP A 352 7.68 -18.87 -18.77
C ASP A 352 6.64 -18.24 -19.70
N ALA A 353 5.37 -18.15 -19.27
CA ALA A 353 4.30 -17.54 -20.06
C ALA A 353 4.71 -16.14 -20.56
N PRO A 354 4.61 -15.87 -21.87
CA PRO A 354 4.92 -14.55 -22.43
C PRO A 354 4.08 -13.41 -21.81
N ALA A 355 4.58 -12.18 -21.94
CA ALA A 355 3.77 -11.00 -21.62
C ALA A 355 2.49 -10.98 -22.48
N GLY A 356 1.37 -10.63 -21.86
CA GLY A 356 0.08 -10.49 -22.54
C GLY A 356 -0.53 -11.77 -23.09
N SER A 357 -0.13 -12.96 -22.60
CA SER A 357 -0.59 -14.26 -23.13
C SER A 357 -1.54 -15.03 -22.20
N VAL A 358 -1.77 -14.58 -20.97
CA VAL A 358 -2.61 -15.28 -19.98
C VAL A 358 -3.93 -14.52 -19.81
N ASP A 359 -5.05 -15.15 -20.15
CA ASP A 359 -6.35 -14.55 -19.86
C ASP A 359 -6.78 -14.87 -18.42
N PHE A 360 -6.83 -13.85 -17.56
CA PHE A 360 -7.29 -14.01 -16.18
C PHE A 360 -8.79 -14.38 -16.09
N GLY A 361 -9.60 -13.93 -17.04
CA GLY A 361 -11.05 -14.17 -17.08
C GLY A 361 -11.44 -15.60 -17.44
N ASP A 362 -10.59 -16.35 -18.14
CA ASP A 362 -10.89 -17.69 -18.62
C ASP A 362 -10.92 -18.73 -17.50
N ARG A 363 -9.77 -18.96 -16.83
CA ARG A 363 -9.64 -20.02 -15.80
C ARG A 363 -9.50 -19.50 -14.39
N LEU A 364 -8.75 -18.41 -14.19
CA LEU A 364 -8.42 -17.90 -12.85
C LEU A 364 -9.62 -17.25 -12.16
N TRP A 365 -10.35 -16.39 -12.86
CA TRP A 365 -11.50 -15.69 -12.30
C TRP A 365 -12.65 -16.62 -11.89
N PRO A 366 -13.13 -17.55 -12.75
CA PRO A 366 -14.18 -18.49 -12.35
C PRO A 366 -13.73 -19.42 -11.22
N ALA A 367 -12.47 -19.87 -11.20
CA ALA A 367 -11.94 -20.69 -10.12
C ALA A 367 -11.93 -19.94 -8.77
N LEU A 368 -11.54 -18.66 -8.79
CA LEU A 368 -11.57 -17.81 -7.61
C LEU A 368 -12.99 -17.61 -7.07
N LEU A 369 -13.95 -17.34 -7.95
CA LEU A 369 -15.35 -17.14 -7.56
C LEU A 369 -15.96 -18.41 -6.97
N ARG A 370 -15.64 -19.59 -7.53
CA ARG A 370 -16.07 -20.88 -6.96
C ARG A 370 -15.50 -21.11 -5.56
N ASP A 371 -14.23 -20.79 -5.34
CA ASP A 371 -13.63 -20.87 -4.01
C ASP A 371 -14.27 -19.90 -3.01
N ALA A 372 -14.64 -18.69 -3.46
CA ALA A 372 -15.35 -17.71 -2.63
C ALA A 372 -16.76 -18.18 -2.24
N HIS A 373 -17.52 -18.74 -3.19
CA HIS A 373 -18.83 -19.36 -2.92
C HIS A 373 -18.72 -20.53 -1.96
N GLU A 374 -17.77 -21.45 -2.18
CA GLU A 374 -17.59 -22.58 -1.28
C GLU A 374 -17.22 -22.12 0.14
N ALA A 375 -16.36 -21.11 0.28
CA ALA A 375 -16.01 -20.55 1.57
C ALA A 375 -17.24 -19.96 2.30
N TYR A 376 -18.11 -19.24 1.58
CA TYR A 376 -19.38 -18.74 2.12
C TYR A 376 -20.27 -19.90 2.60
N TYR A 377 -20.58 -20.87 1.73
CA TYR A 377 -21.54 -21.93 2.04
C TYR A 377 -21.06 -22.91 3.10
N ARG A 378 -19.74 -23.13 3.23
CA ARG A 378 -19.18 -23.92 4.32
C ARG A 378 -19.40 -23.30 5.69
N VAL A 379 -19.45 -21.97 5.78
CA VAL A 379 -19.75 -21.28 7.03
C VAL A 379 -21.26 -21.19 7.24
N LEU A 380 -22.02 -20.81 6.21
CA LEU A 380 -23.48 -20.70 6.30
C LEU A 380 -24.13 -22.02 6.73
N LEU A 381 -23.69 -23.15 6.15
CA LEU A 381 -24.25 -24.48 6.41
C LEU A 381 -23.52 -25.21 7.55
N ARG A 382 -22.59 -24.53 8.26
CA ARG A 382 -21.82 -25.12 9.35
C ARG A 382 -22.77 -25.57 10.47
N GLY A 383 -22.68 -26.84 10.85
CA GLY A 383 -23.52 -27.41 11.91
C GLY A 383 -24.92 -27.84 11.44
N SER A 384 -25.23 -27.74 10.14
CA SER A 384 -26.35 -28.50 9.56
C SER A 384 -26.06 -29.99 9.68
N ALA A 385 -27.08 -30.81 9.98
CA ALA A 385 -26.95 -32.26 10.04
C ALA A 385 -26.90 -32.91 8.64
N ASP A 386 -26.87 -32.11 7.58
CA ASP A 386 -27.06 -32.53 6.20
C ASP A 386 -25.84 -32.22 5.33
N ASP A 387 -24.83 -33.10 5.44
CA ASP A 387 -23.66 -33.08 4.56
C ASP A 387 -24.04 -33.21 3.07
N THR A 388 -25.23 -33.75 2.77
CA THR A 388 -25.75 -33.89 1.40
C THR A 388 -26.12 -32.53 0.81
N LEU A 389 -26.68 -31.62 1.62
CA LEU A 389 -26.99 -30.26 1.18
C LEU A 389 -25.73 -29.50 0.77
N LEU A 390 -24.70 -29.49 1.62
CA LEU A 390 -23.43 -28.84 1.29
C LEU A 390 -22.78 -29.46 0.04
N ALA A 391 -22.81 -30.79 -0.09
CA ALA A 391 -22.31 -31.46 -1.29
C ALA A 391 -23.10 -31.07 -2.55
N GLY A 392 -24.43 -30.94 -2.44
CA GLY A 392 -25.30 -30.47 -3.52
C GLY A 392 -24.97 -29.04 -3.95
N VAL A 393 -24.80 -28.12 -2.98
CA VAL A 393 -24.42 -26.73 -3.25
C VAL A 393 -23.04 -26.64 -3.91
N ILE A 394 -22.05 -27.40 -3.43
CA ILE A 394 -20.73 -27.48 -4.07
C ILE A 394 -20.84 -28.03 -5.50
N GLY A 395 -21.71 -29.01 -5.74
CA GLY A 395 -22.01 -29.50 -7.08
C GLY A 395 -22.56 -28.42 -8.00
N VAL A 396 -23.45 -27.54 -7.52
CA VAL A 396 -23.94 -26.39 -8.30
C VAL A 396 -22.81 -25.39 -8.58
N ILE A 397 -21.99 -25.06 -7.57
CA ILE A 397 -20.82 -24.17 -7.71
C ILE A 397 -19.86 -24.68 -8.80
N ASP A 398 -19.53 -25.97 -8.77
CA ASP A 398 -18.57 -26.57 -9.70
C ASP A 398 -19.08 -26.63 -11.14
N ASN A 399 -20.39 -26.81 -11.33
CA ASN A 399 -21.02 -26.89 -12.66
C ASN A 399 -21.52 -25.54 -13.21
N SER A 400 -21.39 -24.45 -12.44
CA SER A 400 -21.82 -23.13 -12.88
C SER A 400 -20.95 -22.60 -14.02
N ASP A 401 -21.59 -22.19 -15.11
CA ASP A 401 -20.95 -21.48 -16.23
C ASP A 401 -20.62 -20.02 -15.86
N ASP A 402 -21.44 -19.39 -15.00
CA ASP A 402 -21.21 -18.02 -14.51
C ASP A 402 -21.25 -17.93 -12.98
N PRO A 403 -20.13 -18.27 -12.29
CA PRO A 403 -20.04 -18.16 -10.85
C PRO A 403 -20.23 -16.72 -10.31
N TRP A 404 -20.16 -15.68 -11.15
CA TRP A 404 -20.39 -14.30 -10.72
C TRP A 404 -21.88 -14.06 -10.43
N MET A 405 -22.75 -14.62 -11.27
CA MET A 405 -24.21 -14.53 -11.14
C MET A 405 -24.85 -15.71 -10.40
N LEU A 406 -24.06 -16.55 -9.73
CA LEU A 406 -24.54 -17.78 -9.09
C LEU A 406 -25.72 -17.58 -8.12
N HIS A 407 -25.79 -16.42 -7.46
CA HIS A 407 -26.89 -16.08 -6.55
C HIS A 407 -28.28 -16.07 -7.22
N GLU A 408 -28.36 -15.95 -8.54
CA GLU A 408 -29.59 -16.01 -9.33
C GLU A 408 -29.85 -17.42 -9.94
N ASP A 409 -28.94 -18.36 -9.76
CA ASP A 409 -29.04 -19.70 -10.36
C ASP A 409 -30.24 -20.49 -9.79
N PRO A 410 -31.17 -20.98 -10.63
CA PRO A 410 -32.33 -21.74 -10.18
C PRO A 410 -31.99 -23.04 -9.43
N ALA A 411 -30.89 -23.71 -9.78
CA ALA A 411 -30.43 -24.91 -9.10
C ALA A 411 -29.91 -24.58 -7.70
N LEU A 412 -29.23 -23.44 -7.53
CA LEU A 412 -28.86 -22.95 -6.21
C LEU A 412 -30.12 -22.56 -5.42
N ALA A 413 -31.06 -21.84 -6.02
CA ALA A 413 -32.30 -21.42 -5.36
C ALA A 413 -33.17 -22.61 -4.91
N ALA A 414 -33.09 -23.77 -5.58
CA ALA A 414 -33.76 -24.99 -5.14
C ALA A 414 -33.15 -25.59 -3.86
N LEU A 415 -31.84 -25.39 -3.63
CA LEU A 415 -31.12 -25.87 -2.44
C LEU A 415 -31.11 -24.84 -1.30
N VAL A 416 -31.05 -23.56 -1.64
CA VAL A 416 -31.01 -22.41 -0.73
C VAL A 416 -32.15 -21.46 -1.10
N PRO A 417 -33.39 -21.76 -0.65
CA PRO A 417 -34.59 -21.06 -1.10
C PRO A 417 -34.70 -19.62 -0.59
N ASP A 418 -34.10 -19.31 0.57
CA ASP A 418 -34.04 -17.93 1.05
C ASP A 418 -33.05 -17.13 0.19
N ALA A 419 -33.51 -15.99 -0.34
CA ALA A 419 -32.66 -15.08 -1.10
C ALA A 419 -31.59 -14.41 -0.24
N ALA A 420 -31.83 -14.21 1.05
CA ALA A 420 -30.87 -13.61 1.97
C ALA A 420 -29.65 -14.52 2.24
N ASP A 421 -29.83 -15.83 2.09
CA ASP A 421 -28.80 -16.86 2.28
C ASP A 421 -28.01 -17.17 1.00
N ARG A 422 -28.26 -16.43 -0.10
CA ARG A 422 -27.53 -16.57 -1.36
C ARG A 422 -26.43 -15.53 -1.47
N PHE A 423 -25.21 -15.97 -1.77
CA PHE A 423 -24.04 -15.09 -1.78
C PHE A 423 -23.99 -14.19 -3.03
N ASP A 424 -24.61 -13.01 -2.93
CA ASP A 424 -24.64 -11.99 -3.99
C ASP A 424 -23.30 -11.19 -4.06
N ILE A 425 -22.26 -11.83 -4.59
CA ILE A 425 -20.95 -11.17 -4.83
C ILE A 425 -21.11 -9.84 -5.60
N PRO A 426 -21.87 -9.74 -6.70
CA PRO A 426 -22.07 -8.48 -7.41
C PRO A 426 -22.67 -7.38 -6.54
N GLY A 427 -23.61 -7.69 -5.64
CA GLY A 427 -24.19 -6.76 -4.68
C GLY A 427 -23.28 -6.37 -3.52
N PHE A 428 -22.27 -7.19 -3.19
CA PHE A 428 -21.15 -6.77 -2.32
C PHE A 428 -20.13 -5.93 -3.07
N ALA A 429 -19.94 -6.18 -4.37
CA ALA A 429 -18.99 -5.49 -5.23
C ALA A 429 -19.45 -4.06 -5.62
N ASP A 430 -20.76 -3.83 -5.72
CA ASP A 430 -21.33 -2.50 -5.95
C ASP A 430 -22.68 -2.33 -5.21
N PRO A 431 -22.65 -1.99 -3.90
CA PRO A 431 -23.87 -1.90 -3.08
C PRO A 431 -24.85 -0.84 -3.54
N VAL A 432 -24.35 0.32 -4.02
CA VAL A 432 -25.21 1.42 -4.49
C VAL A 432 -25.86 1.05 -5.81
N ALA A 433 -25.13 0.48 -6.77
CA ALA A 433 -25.73 0.01 -8.01
C ALA A 433 -26.78 -1.09 -7.75
N ALA A 434 -26.52 -2.01 -6.82
CA ALA A 434 -27.49 -3.04 -6.44
C ALA A 434 -28.77 -2.45 -5.81
N TYR A 435 -28.65 -1.40 -4.99
CA TYR A 435 -29.78 -0.66 -4.45
C TYR A 435 -30.63 0.01 -5.55
N LEU A 436 -29.97 0.72 -6.47
CA LEU A 436 -30.64 1.41 -7.58
C LEU A 436 -31.34 0.44 -8.55
N ARG A 437 -30.72 -0.72 -8.83
CA ARG A 437 -31.35 -1.77 -9.66
C ARG A 437 -32.66 -2.27 -9.02
N ARG A 438 -32.66 -2.54 -7.71
CA ARG A 438 -33.87 -2.97 -6.99
C ARG A 438 -34.97 -1.91 -7.03
N ARG A 439 -34.65 -0.66 -6.67
CA ARG A 439 -35.61 0.46 -6.76
C ARG A 439 -36.23 0.61 -8.15
N THR A 440 -35.39 0.51 -9.18
CA THR A 440 -35.85 0.60 -10.57
C THR A 440 -36.81 -0.55 -10.93
N ALA A 441 -36.49 -1.77 -10.49
CA ALA A 441 -37.38 -2.93 -10.68
C ALA A 441 -38.72 -2.78 -9.94
N ASP A 442 -38.71 -2.12 -8.77
CA ASP A 442 -39.89 -1.83 -7.97
C ASP A 442 -40.68 -0.58 -8.46
N GLY A 443 -40.18 0.12 -9.49
CA GLY A 443 -40.79 1.32 -10.04
C GLY A 443 -40.64 2.56 -9.16
N GLU A 444 -39.70 2.56 -8.22
CA GLU A 444 -39.41 3.67 -7.32
C GLU A 444 -38.58 4.77 -8.01
N ALA A 445 -38.77 6.02 -7.58
CA ALA A 445 -37.97 7.14 -8.07
C ALA A 445 -36.51 7.07 -7.59
N THR A 446 -35.63 7.79 -8.28
CA THR A 446 -34.24 8.02 -7.86
C THR A 446 -34.22 8.51 -6.41
N PRO A 447 -33.39 7.91 -5.53
CA PRO A 447 -33.39 8.26 -4.12
C PRO A 447 -32.88 9.68 -3.91
N THR A 448 -33.38 10.36 -2.88
CA THR A 448 -32.77 11.57 -2.34
C THR A 448 -31.45 11.25 -1.63
N ILE A 449 -30.64 12.28 -1.35
CA ILE A 449 -29.41 12.16 -0.54
C ILE A 449 -29.70 11.52 0.82
N ASP A 450 -30.82 11.88 1.45
CA ASP A 450 -31.20 11.37 2.78
C ASP A 450 -31.64 9.91 2.72
N GLU A 451 -32.40 9.51 1.70
CA GLU A 451 -32.78 8.10 1.47
C GLU A 451 -31.55 7.23 1.18
N LEU A 452 -30.61 7.71 0.35
CA LEU A 452 -29.37 6.99 0.09
C LEU A 452 -28.49 6.91 1.35
N THR A 453 -28.38 8.00 2.11
CA THR A 453 -27.63 8.03 3.36
C THR A 453 -28.20 7.03 4.36
N ALA A 454 -29.52 6.95 4.50
CA ALA A 454 -30.19 5.96 5.35
C ALA A 454 -29.91 4.52 4.87
N HIS A 455 -30.01 4.27 3.56
CA HIS A 455 -29.71 2.94 2.99
C HIS A 455 -28.26 2.51 3.27
N ILE A 456 -27.30 3.41 3.05
CA ILE A 456 -25.88 3.14 3.32
C ILE A 456 -25.68 2.89 4.81
N ALA A 457 -26.30 3.66 5.70
CA ALA A 457 -26.17 3.46 7.14
C ALA A 457 -26.70 2.08 7.60
N ASP A 458 -27.82 1.62 7.03
CA ASP A 458 -28.35 0.27 7.29
C ASP A 458 -27.44 -0.82 6.75
N ARG A 459 -26.77 -0.58 5.61
CA ARG A 459 -25.77 -1.49 5.06
C ARG A 459 -24.50 -1.53 5.91
N LEU A 460 -23.99 -0.38 6.36
CA LEU A 460 -22.83 -0.31 7.28
C LEU A 460 -23.12 -1.04 8.59
N THR A 461 -24.35 -0.95 9.10
CA THR A 461 -24.79 -1.73 10.27
C THR A 461 -24.66 -3.24 10.05
N ARG A 462 -25.10 -3.72 8.88
CA ARG A 462 -24.93 -5.15 8.51
C ARG A 462 -23.47 -5.52 8.31
N ASP A 463 -22.70 -4.68 7.62
CA ASP A 463 -21.28 -4.94 7.38
C ASP A 463 -20.48 -5.01 8.70
N LEU A 464 -20.85 -4.20 9.70
CA LEU A 464 -20.30 -4.26 11.06
C LEU A 464 -20.72 -5.52 11.80
N HIS A 465 -21.99 -5.93 11.67
CA HIS A 465 -22.45 -7.20 12.23
C HIS A 465 -21.64 -8.37 11.66
N GLU A 466 -21.52 -8.45 10.33
CA GLU A 466 -20.71 -9.47 9.66
C GLU A 466 -19.23 -9.42 10.08
N ALA A 467 -18.66 -8.22 10.26
CA ALA A 467 -17.31 -8.09 10.78
C ALA A 467 -17.18 -8.63 12.21
N SER A 468 -18.16 -8.39 13.08
CA SER A 468 -18.15 -8.82 14.48
C SER A 468 -18.25 -10.33 14.67
N LEU A 469 -18.86 -11.04 13.72
CA LEU A 469 -18.96 -12.50 13.72
C LEU A 469 -17.62 -13.19 13.42
N GLY A 470 -16.62 -12.47 12.90
CA GLY A 470 -15.27 -13.01 12.66
C GLY A 470 -15.30 -14.28 11.80
N THR A 471 -14.88 -15.41 12.36
CA THR A 471 -14.85 -16.73 11.69
C THR A 471 -16.22 -17.34 11.41
N ASP A 472 -17.28 -16.77 11.98
CA ASP A 472 -18.65 -17.26 11.87
C ASP A 472 -19.49 -16.47 10.85
N SER A 473 -18.93 -15.42 10.25
CA SER A 473 -19.57 -14.74 9.11
C SER A 473 -19.30 -15.49 7.81
N ALA A 474 -20.37 -15.99 7.20
CA ALA A 474 -20.32 -16.56 5.85
C ALA A 474 -19.91 -15.52 4.81
N VAL A 475 -20.45 -14.30 4.92
CA VAL A 475 -20.13 -13.17 4.03
C VAL A 475 -18.64 -12.87 4.07
N LYS A 476 -18.05 -12.70 5.27
CA LYS A 476 -16.63 -12.40 5.41
C LYS A 476 -15.77 -13.57 4.97
N ALA A 477 -16.18 -14.82 5.18
CA ALA A 477 -15.45 -15.98 4.69
C ALA A 477 -15.33 -15.99 3.15
N GLY A 478 -16.43 -15.72 2.43
CA GLY A 478 -16.41 -15.62 0.97
C GLY A 478 -15.59 -14.42 0.46
N LEU A 479 -15.81 -13.23 1.04
CA LEU A 479 -15.08 -12.01 0.64
C LEU A 479 -13.59 -12.06 0.97
N GLN A 480 -13.20 -12.77 2.04
CA GLN A 480 -11.80 -12.97 2.38
C GLN A 480 -11.04 -13.69 1.27
N VAL A 481 -11.66 -14.68 0.60
CA VAL A 481 -11.06 -15.37 -0.55
C VAL A 481 -10.71 -14.39 -1.66
N ILE A 482 -11.64 -13.51 -2.04
CA ILE A 482 -11.42 -12.47 -3.06
C ILE A 482 -10.30 -11.52 -2.64
N GLY A 483 -10.34 -11.03 -1.39
CA GLY A 483 -9.33 -10.13 -0.85
C GLY A 483 -7.92 -10.74 -0.82
N SER A 484 -7.80 -12.01 -0.43
CA SER A 484 -6.55 -12.75 -0.34
C SER A 484 -5.97 -13.17 -1.69
N ALA A 485 -6.78 -13.25 -2.75
CA ALA A 485 -6.32 -13.66 -4.08
C ALA A 485 -5.53 -12.57 -4.81
N ARG A 486 -5.58 -11.31 -4.35
CA ARG A 486 -4.89 -10.18 -4.98
C ARG A 486 -3.38 -10.38 -5.11
N LYS A 487 -2.70 -10.75 -4.01
CA LYS A 487 -1.24 -10.95 -4.03
C LYS A 487 -0.83 -12.09 -4.97
N PRO A 488 -1.40 -13.30 -4.87
CA PRO A 488 -1.09 -14.37 -5.83
C PRO A 488 -1.41 -14.00 -7.28
N ALA A 489 -2.51 -13.27 -7.55
CA ALA A 489 -2.84 -12.80 -8.89
C ALA A 489 -1.79 -11.81 -9.43
N GLN A 490 -1.32 -10.86 -8.59
CA GLN A 490 -0.24 -9.94 -8.97
C GLN A 490 1.07 -10.68 -9.26
N VAL A 491 1.41 -11.70 -8.48
CA VAL A 491 2.60 -12.54 -8.73
C VAL A 491 2.48 -13.26 -10.07
N ALA A 492 1.30 -13.81 -10.38
CA ALA A 492 1.05 -14.46 -11.66
C ALA A 492 1.06 -13.50 -12.85
N ASP A 493 0.73 -12.23 -12.61
CA ASP A 493 0.74 -11.19 -13.62
C ASP A 493 2.15 -10.67 -13.94
N GLN A 494 3.10 -10.71 -13.00
CA GLN A 494 4.41 -10.08 -13.15
C GLN A 494 5.26 -10.66 -14.32
N PRO A 495 5.92 -9.82 -15.16
CA PRO A 495 5.83 -8.35 -15.22
C PRO A 495 4.65 -7.81 -16.04
N GLY A 496 3.92 -8.67 -16.75
CA GLY A 496 2.80 -8.23 -17.57
C GLY A 496 2.12 -9.36 -18.33
N ARG A 497 2.00 -10.54 -17.72
CA ARG A 497 1.52 -11.79 -18.34
C ARG A 497 0.04 -11.75 -18.69
N PHE A 498 -0.79 -11.01 -17.94
CA PHE A 498 -2.21 -10.94 -18.26
C PHE A 498 -2.50 -10.16 -19.55
N THR A 499 -3.45 -10.66 -20.35
CA THR A 499 -3.95 -10.02 -21.58
C THR A 499 -4.52 -8.63 -21.28
N LEU A 500 -4.48 -7.73 -22.25
CA LEU A 500 -5.08 -6.39 -22.11
C LEU A 500 -6.61 -6.43 -21.90
N GLU A 501 -7.28 -7.42 -22.47
CA GLU A 501 -8.71 -7.65 -22.27
C GLU A 501 -9.02 -7.97 -20.81
N SER A 502 -8.38 -9.01 -20.26
CA SER A 502 -8.60 -9.40 -18.87
C SER A 502 -8.18 -8.31 -17.87
N ARG A 503 -7.12 -7.53 -18.17
CA ARG A 503 -6.72 -6.35 -17.39
C ARG A 503 -7.80 -5.26 -17.31
N ARG A 504 -8.62 -5.12 -18.35
CA ARG A 504 -9.74 -4.15 -18.39
C ARG A 504 -11.06 -4.76 -17.90
N GLY A 505 -11.16 -6.10 -17.91
CA GLY A 505 -12.30 -6.88 -17.42
C GLY A 505 -12.05 -7.53 -16.06
N ALA A 506 -12.04 -8.87 -16.02
CA ALA A 506 -12.05 -9.66 -14.79
C ALA A 506 -10.90 -9.35 -13.81
N TYR A 507 -9.69 -9.04 -14.29
CA TYR A 507 -8.58 -8.67 -13.40
C TYR A 507 -8.75 -7.26 -12.83
N ALA A 508 -9.28 -6.30 -13.61
CA ALA A 508 -9.69 -5.01 -13.06
C ALA A 508 -10.76 -5.18 -11.98
N GLU A 509 -11.71 -6.10 -12.19
CA GLU A 509 -12.77 -6.39 -11.23
C GLU A 509 -12.22 -7.00 -9.93
N LEU A 510 -11.30 -7.97 -10.00
CA LEU A 510 -10.58 -8.46 -8.81
C LEU A 510 -9.87 -7.32 -8.08
N ARG A 511 -9.15 -6.46 -8.81
CA ARG A 511 -8.43 -5.34 -8.19
C ARG A 511 -9.38 -4.38 -7.49
N ARG A 512 -10.53 -4.09 -8.11
CA ARG A 512 -11.56 -3.18 -7.61
C ARG A 512 -12.24 -3.75 -6.35
N VAL A 513 -12.83 -4.93 -6.46
CA VAL A 513 -13.57 -5.58 -5.36
C VAL A 513 -12.62 -6.02 -4.26
N GLY A 514 -11.50 -6.64 -4.61
CA GLY A 514 -10.50 -7.11 -3.65
C GLY A 514 -9.87 -5.98 -2.84
N GLN A 515 -9.71 -4.78 -3.40
CA GLN A 515 -9.29 -3.61 -2.62
C GLN A 515 -10.37 -3.19 -1.62
N MET A 516 -11.62 -3.10 -2.06
CA MET A 516 -12.73 -2.67 -1.21
C MET A 516 -12.98 -3.61 -0.02
N VAL A 517 -12.88 -4.93 -0.23
CA VAL A 517 -13.18 -5.94 0.81
C VAL A 517 -11.93 -6.43 1.55
N GLY A 518 -10.76 -6.42 0.90
CA GLY A 518 -9.52 -6.92 1.46
C GLY A 518 -8.63 -5.84 2.10
N SER A 519 -8.71 -4.59 1.64
CA SER A 519 -7.95 -3.45 2.20
C SER A 519 -8.84 -2.47 2.98
N GLY A 520 -10.05 -2.87 3.36
CA GLY A 520 -10.95 -2.00 4.08
C GLY A 520 -10.46 -1.61 5.48
N PRO A 521 -11.15 -0.67 6.14
CA PRO A 521 -10.69 -0.10 7.41
C PRO A 521 -10.87 -1.08 8.57
N PRO A 522 -10.23 -0.82 9.73
CA PRO A 522 -10.58 -1.46 10.98
C PRO A 522 -12.08 -1.32 11.28
N ALA A 523 -12.72 -2.34 11.86
CA ALA A 523 -14.15 -2.30 12.14
C ALA A 523 -14.58 -1.07 12.96
N PHE A 524 -13.75 -0.64 13.92
CA PHE A 524 -14.04 0.54 14.73
C PHE A 524 -14.15 1.84 13.91
N ARG A 525 -13.42 1.98 12.80
CA ARG A 525 -13.54 3.14 11.89
C ARG A 525 -14.85 3.17 11.14
N THR A 526 -15.38 1.99 10.81
CA THR A 526 -16.73 1.90 10.22
C THR A 526 -17.81 2.22 11.26
N ALA A 527 -17.61 1.81 12.52
CA ALA A 527 -18.49 2.20 13.62
C ALA A 527 -18.47 3.72 13.87
N GLU A 528 -17.29 4.35 13.83
CA GLU A 528 -17.16 5.82 13.90
C GLU A 528 -17.89 6.52 12.75
N LEU A 529 -17.72 6.05 11.51
CA LEU A 529 -18.43 6.59 10.35
C LEU A 529 -19.95 6.49 10.52
N LEU A 530 -20.46 5.32 10.91
CA LEU A 530 -21.89 5.12 11.17
C LEU A 530 -22.40 6.03 12.29
N CYS A 531 -21.61 6.21 13.36
CA CYS A 531 -21.93 7.12 14.45
C CYS A 531 -22.02 8.59 13.99
N LEU A 532 -21.13 9.03 13.10
CA LEU A 532 -21.16 10.38 12.54
C LEU A 532 -22.31 10.60 11.55
N VAL A 533 -22.71 9.57 10.80
CA VAL A 533 -23.93 9.61 9.97
C VAL A 533 -25.15 9.82 10.87
N ASP A 534 -25.29 9.03 11.94
CA ASP A 534 -26.41 9.14 12.89
C ASP A 534 -26.42 10.49 13.63
N ALA A 535 -25.24 11.06 13.90
CA ALA A 535 -25.08 12.38 14.50
C ALA A 535 -25.26 13.55 13.50
N GLY A 536 -25.45 13.27 12.20
CA GLY A 536 -25.68 14.28 11.16
C GLY A 536 -24.42 15.01 10.68
N TYR A 537 -23.23 14.49 10.97
CA TYR A 537 -21.95 15.03 10.51
C TYR A 537 -21.51 14.49 9.15
N VAL A 538 -22.06 13.35 8.70
CA VAL A 538 -21.72 12.75 7.40
C VAL A 538 -23.00 12.41 6.62
N ARG A 539 -23.03 12.79 5.34
CA ARG A 539 -24.07 12.40 4.37
C ARG A 539 -23.44 11.90 3.07
N PHE A 540 -24.08 10.93 2.42
CA PHE A 540 -23.60 10.36 1.16
C PHE A 540 -24.32 11.01 -0.02
N LEU A 541 -23.58 11.76 -0.83
CA LEU A 541 -24.13 12.44 -2.00
C LEU A 541 -24.56 11.43 -3.08
N GLY A 542 -23.83 10.32 -3.24
CA GLY A 542 -24.06 9.37 -4.32
C GLY A 542 -22.80 8.84 -4.99
N GLY A 543 -22.98 7.99 -6.00
CA GLY A 543 -21.96 7.53 -6.95
C GLY A 543 -21.67 8.55 -8.05
N HIS A 544 -20.61 8.35 -8.84
CA HIS A 544 -20.30 9.17 -10.02
C HIS A 544 -20.42 10.71 -9.82
N PRO A 545 -19.69 11.31 -8.84
CA PRO A 545 -19.82 12.74 -8.57
C PRO A 545 -19.34 13.61 -9.73
N THR A 546 -20.05 14.71 -9.95
CA THR A 546 -19.60 15.84 -10.75
C THR A 546 -19.31 17.02 -9.83
N VAL A 547 -18.18 17.72 -10.06
CA VAL A 547 -17.84 18.95 -9.32
C VAL A 547 -17.67 20.09 -10.32
N VAL A 548 -18.33 21.21 -10.04
CA VAL A 548 -18.14 22.48 -10.74
C VAL A 548 -17.90 23.59 -9.72
N ILE A 549 -17.34 24.71 -10.17
CA ILE A 549 -17.13 25.91 -9.35
C ILE A 549 -18.08 26.98 -9.87
N ASP A 550 -18.92 27.53 -8.99
CA ASP A 550 -19.80 28.65 -9.31
C ASP A 550 -18.98 29.96 -9.24
N PRO A 551 -18.83 30.71 -10.35
CA PRO A 551 -18.06 31.96 -10.36
C PRO A 551 -18.87 33.18 -9.85
N GLU A 552 -20.20 33.13 -9.84
CA GLU A 552 -21.05 34.25 -9.39
C GLU A 552 -21.24 34.25 -7.88
N ALA A 553 -21.31 33.05 -7.30
CA ALA A 553 -21.31 32.81 -5.86
C ALA A 553 -20.24 31.76 -5.54
N PRO A 554 -18.97 32.16 -5.35
CA PRO A 554 -17.83 31.26 -5.18
C PRO A 554 -18.10 30.09 -4.23
N ALA A 555 -18.32 28.92 -4.84
CA ALA A 555 -18.59 27.68 -4.14
C ALA A 555 -18.23 26.48 -5.03
N PHE A 556 -17.79 25.39 -4.40
CA PHE A 556 -17.79 24.07 -5.01
C PHE A 556 -19.21 23.52 -5.01
N ILE A 557 -19.72 23.19 -6.19
CA ILE A 557 -21.02 22.54 -6.37
C ILE A 557 -20.78 21.09 -6.75
N MET A 558 -21.17 20.15 -5.89
CA MET A 558 -21.08 18.72 -6.15
C MET A 558 -22.46 18.11 -6.32
N SER A 559 -22.67 17.31 -7.36
CA SER A 559 -23.91 16.56 -7.62
C SER A 559 -23.62 15.11 -8.01
N SER A 560 -24.66 14.28 -8.00
CA SER A 560 -24.59 12.86 -8.39
C SER A 560 -25.88 12.42 -9.10
N GLU A 561 -25.74 11.74 -10.24
CA GLU A 561 -26.88 11.17 -10.96
C GLU A 561 -27.63 10.12 -10.11
N THR A 562 -26.93 9.43 -9.21
CA THR A 562 -27.51 8.40 -8.35
C THR A 562 -28.48 8.95 -7.32
N THR A 563 -28.46 10.26 -7.10
CA THR A 563 -29.40 10.98 -6.23
C THR A 563 -30.14 12.10 -6.95
N GLY A 564 -30.31 11.97 -8.28
CA GLY A 564 -31.14 12.87 -9.09
C GLY A 564 -30.50 14.23 -9.37
N ASP A 565 -29.16 14.30 -9.32
CA ASP A 565 -28.36 15.51 -9.58
C ASP A 565 -28.71 16.69 -8.68
N HIS A 566 -29.18 16.43 -7.46
CA HIS A 566 -29.39 17.47 -6.47
C HIS A 566 -28.03 18.08 -6.04
N PRO A 567 -27.79 19.38 -6.31
CA PRO A 567 -26.49 19.99 -6.05
C PRO A 567 -26.30 20.31 -4.57
N VAL A 568 -25.08 20.13 -4.08
CA VAL A 568 -24.63 20.60 -2.77
C VAL A 568 -23.50 21.61 -2.95
N ALA A 569 -23.73 22.82 -2.43
CA ALA A 569 -22.75 23.89 -2.41
C ALA A 569 -21.91 23.86 -1.11
N ALA A 570 -20.61 24.09 -1.23
CA ALA A 570 -19.67 24.24 -0.12
C ALA A 570 -18.52 25.18 -0.49
N THR A 571 -17.97 25.88 0.49
CA THR A 571 -16.75 26.70 0.35
C THR A 571 -15.48 25.86 0.43
N ALA A 572 -15.57 24.60 0.86
CA ALA A 572 -14.43 23.70 0.97
C ALA A 572 -14.63 22.38 0.22
N LEU A 573 -13.58 21.98 -0.51
CA LEU A 573 -13.45 20.69 -1.19
C LEU A 573 -12.28 19.90 -0.59
N VAL A 574 -12.49 18.62 -0.35
CA VAL A 574 -11.42 17.68 0.02
C VAL A 574 -11.34 16.55 -0.99
N ASP A 575 -10.12 16.29 -1.45
CA ASP A 575 -9.80 15.09 -2.21
C ASP A 575 -9.14 14.05 -1.31
N ALA A 576 -9.93 13.11 -0.81
CA ALA A 576 -9.53 12.10 0.16
C ALA A 576 -8.86 10.88 -0.50
N TRP A 577 -7.90 11.12 -1.39
CA TRP A 577 -7.04 10.09 -2.00
C TRP A 577 -5.60 10.57 -2.17
N LEU A 578 -4.74 9.62 -2.54
CA LEU A 578 -3.35 9.85 -2.92
C LEU A 578 -3.13 9.33 -4.33
N HIS A 579 -2.40 10.09 -5.16
CA HIS A 579 -2.01 9.63 -6.48
C HIS A 579 -1.04 8.46 -6.40
N LYS A 580 -1.15 7.55 -7.37
CA LYS A 580 -0.11 6.54 -7.57
C LYS A 580 1.08 7.21 -8.25
N PRO A 581 2.33 6.91 -7.81
CA PRO A 581 3.53 7.34 -8.52
C PRO A 581 3.43 7.03 -10.00
N SER A 582 4.02 7.90 -10.81
CA SER A 582 4.14 7.65 -12.23
C SER A 582 5.45 8.15 -12.78
N ALA A 583 6.05 7.34 -13.65
CA ALA A 583 7.17 7.72 -14.48
C ALA A 583 6.77 8.59 -15.69
N ARG A 584 5.48 8.70 -16.01
CA ARG A 584 5.00 9.46 -17.19
C ARG A 584 4.85 10.95 -16.90
N ASP A 585 4.32 11.25 -15.71
CA ASP A 585 3.93 12.57 -15.21
C ASP A 585 4.45 12.77 -13.78
N SER A 586 5.73 12.41 -13.53
CA SER A 586 6.36 12.55 -12.21
C SER A 586 6.67 14.00 -11.87
N ALA A 587 6.31 14.43 -10.66
CA ALA A 587 6.81 15.67 -10.05
C ALA A 587 8.05 15.42 -9.16
N ASP A 588 8.50 14.16 -9.01
CA ASP A 588 9.73 13.85 -8.31
C ASP A 588 10.96 14.23 -9.17
N PRO A 589 11.86 15.10 -8.68
CA PRO A 589 12.93 15.66 -9.50
C PRO A 589 13.95 14.64 -9.97
N VAL A 590 14.24 13.59 -9.17
CA VAL A 590 15.16 12.51 -9.57
C VAL A 590 14.55 11.65 -10.67
N THR A 591 13.28 11.29 -10.54
CA THR A 591 12.54 10.54 -11.57
C THR A 591 12.44 11.34 -12.86
N ALA A 592 12.11 12.64 -12.76
CA ALA A 592 12.05 13.55 -13.90
C ALA A 592 13.42 13.69 -14.61
N ALA A 593 14.52 13.76 -13.86
CA ALA A 593 15.87 13.78 -14.42
C ALA A 593 16.20 12.51 -15.22
N LEU A 594 15.85 11.33 -14.69
CA LEU A 594 16.09 10.06 -15.37
C LEU A 594 15.28 9.92 -16.66
N VAL A 595 14.04 10.43 -16.68
CA VAL A 595 13.20 10.48 -17.89
C VAL A 595 13.80 11.43 -18.92
N ARG A 596 14.15 12.66 -18.50
CA ARG A 596 14.77 13.68 -19.34
C ARG A 596 16.04 13.17 -20.02
N ASP A 597 16.86 12.43 -19.29
CA ASP A 597 18.16 11.92 -19.75
C ASP A 597 18.03 10.53 -20.42
N ALA A 598 16.81 10.06 -20.71
CA ALA A 598 16.49 8.79 -21.37
C ALA A 598 17.01 7.51 -20.66
N ARG A 599 17.32 7.61 -19.36
CA ARG A 599 17.80 6.52 -18.49
C ARG A 599 16.68 5.74 -17.81
N LEU A 600 15.43 6.12 -18.06
CA LEU A 600 14.24 5.46 -17.56
C LEU A 600 13.19 5.43 -18.67
N ARG A 601 12.54 4.28 -18.87
CA ARG A 601 11.30 4.18 -19.63
C ARG A 601 10.16 3.58 -18.79
N PRO A 602 8.90 3.97 -19.01
CA PRO A 602 7.76 3.25 -18.46
C PRO A 602 7.64 1.85 -19.05
N PHE A 603 7.15 0.88 -18.28
CA PHE A 603 6.84 -0.46 -18.77
C PHE A 603 5.62 -0.42 -19.71
N VAL A 604 5.64 -1.26 -20.74
CA VAL A 604 4.56 -1.37 -21.72
C VAL A 604 3.87 -2.73 -21.60
N PHE A 605 2.58 -2.72 -21.31
CA PHE A 605 1.74 -3.91 -21.44
C PHE A 605 1.38 -4.12 -22.90
N SER A 606 1.73 -5.27 -23.47
CA SER A 606 1.38 -5.66 -24.83
C SER A 606 0.32 -6.77 -24.83
N SER A 607 -0.43 -6.87 -25.93
CA SER A 607 -1.27 -8.03 -26.24
C SER A 607 -0.64 -8.80 -27.40
N ALA A 608 -0.32 -10.08 -27.16
CA ALA A 608 0.29 -10.95 -28.17
C ALA A 608 -0.64 -11.18 -29.39
N GLU A 609 -1.96 -11.07 -29.20
CA GLU A 609 -2.96 -11.36 -30.24
C GLU A 609 -3.36 -10.14 -31.07
N THR A 610 -3.41 -8.94 -30.46
CA THR A 610 -3.96 -7.74 -31.12
C THR A 610 -2.91 -6.70 -31.49
N SER A 611 -1.64 -6.92 -31.11
CA SER A 611 -0.55 -5.93 -31.24
C SER A 611 -0.87 -4.56 -30.61
N SER A 612 -1.82 -4.51 -29.67
CA SER A 612 -2.15 -3.31 -28.92
C SER A 612 -1.26 -3.16 -27.69
N GLU A 613 -0.96 -1.93 -27.32
CA GLU A 613 -0.06 -1.58 -26.22
C GLU A 613 -0.70 -0.57 -25.26
N ILE A 614 -0.38 -0.70 -23.97
CA ILE A 614 -0.72 0.26 -22.94
C ILE A 614 0.55 0.61 -22.17
N VAL A 615 0.95 1.88 -22.22
CA VAL A 615 2.06 2.40 -21.42
C VAL A 615 1.61 2.54 -19.97
N SER A 616 2.26 1.81 -19.08
CA SER A 616 2.00 1.83 -17.64
C SER A 616 2.49 3.12 -16.97
N LYS A 617 2.10 3.33 -15.72
CA LYS A 617 2.69 4.37 -14.86
C LYS A 617 4.03 3.94 -14.26
N ALA A 618 4.30 2.65 -14.16
CA ALA A 618 5.51 2.13 -13.54
C ALA A 618 6.72 2.21 -14.49
N PRO A 619 7.93 2.51 -14.00
CA PRO A 619 9.15 2.31 -14.76
C PRO A 619 9.40 0.83 -15.01
N GLU A 620 10.07 0.53 -16.12
CA GLU A 620 10.58 -0.80 -16.40
C GLU A 620 11.91 -1.03 -15.67
N VAL A 621 12.03 -2.21 -15.06
CA VAL A 621 13.23 -2.67 -14.37
C VAL A 621 13.57 -4.09 -14.79
N ASP A 622 14.85 -4.43 -14.75
CA ASP A 622 15.27 -5.83 -14.70
C ASP A 622 14.77 -6.44 -13.38
N LEU A 623 13.86 -7.42 -13.45
CA LEU A 623 13.20 -7.97 -12.26
C LEU A 623 14.18 -8.67 -11.29
N THR A 624 15.33 -9.13 -11.80
CA THR A 624 16.33 -9.83 -10.98
C THR A 624 17.12 -8.86 -10.13
N THR A 625 17.54 -7.72 -10.69
CA THR A 625 18.42 -6.75 -10.00
C THR A 625 17.69 -5.49 -9.54
N SER A 626 16.52 -5.22 -10.08
CA SER A 626 15.77 -3.96 -9.97
C SER A 626 16.45 -2.76 -10.64
N ARG A 627 17.41 -2.99 -11.54
CA ARG A 627 18.04 -1.93 -12.34
C ARG A 627 17.06 -1.38 -13.37
N LEU A 628 17.05 -0.06 -13.54
CA LEU A 628 16.20 0.62 -14.52
C LEU A 628 16.52 0.17 -15.95
N VAL A 629 15.52 0.21 -16.82
CA VAL A 629 15.70 0.02 -18.25
C VAL A 629 15.61 1.36 -18.96
N HIS A 630 16.59 1.61 -19.84
CA HIS A 630 16.70 2.81 -20.67
C HIS A 630 15.68 2.79 -21.81
N VAL A 631 15.48 3.94 -22.45
CA VAL A 631 14.56 4.05 -23.61
C VAL A 631 14.98 3.11 -24.75
N ASP A 632 16.28 2.88 -24.93
CA ASP A 632 16.82 1.97 -25.95
C ASP A 632 16.72 0.47 -25.58
N GLY A 633 16.22 0.14 -24.39
CA GLY A 633 16.05 -1.21 -23.88
C GLY A 633 17.29 -1.80 -23.19
N THR A 634 18.39 -1.05 -23.08
CA THR A 634 19.53 -1.47 -22.29
C THR A 634 19.25 -1.28 -20.79
N VAL A 635 19.89 -2.11 -19.94
CA VAL A 635 19.75 -2.02 -18.48
C VAL A 635 20.75 -1.00 -17.95
N ASP A 636 20.29 -0.07 -17.11
CA ASP A 636 21.15 0.91 -16.45
C ASP A 636 22.21 0.19 -15.61
N PRO A 637 23.49 0.53 -15.72
CA PRO A 637 24.53 -0.19 -14.99
C PRO A 637 24.53 0.09 -13.48
N ARG A 638 23.89 1.15 -13.00
CA ARG A 638 24.10 1.72 -11.65
C ARG A 638 22.82 2.04 -10.88
N VAL A 639 21.75 2.39 -11.58
CA VAL A 639 20.52 2.91 -10.94
C VAL A 639 19.48 1.81 -10.79
N HIS A 640 19.09 1.57 -9.56
CA HIS A 640 18.07 0.63 -9.15
C HIS A 640 16.84 1.38 -8.68
N MET A 641 15.64 0.88 -8.93
CA MET A 641 14.41 1.42 -8.36
C MET A 641 13.61 0.33 -7.67
N LEU A 642 13.06 0.63 -6.50
CA LEU A 642 12.36 -0.32 -5.65
C LEU A 642 10.97 0.19 -5.26
N GLY A 643 10.06 -0.74 -4.98
CA GLY A 643 8.85 -0.46 -4.24
C GLY A 643 7.71 0.19 -5.02
N ILE A 644 7.02 1.12 -4.35
CA ILE A 644 5.71 1.66 -4.77
C ILE A 644 5.70 2.22 -6.21
N PRO A 645 6.76 2.85 -6.74
CA PRO A 645 6.81 3.24 -8.15
C PRO A 645 6.61 2.08 -9.14
N LEU A 646 6.95 0.85 -8.74
CA LEU A 646 6.83 -0.37 -9.55
C LEU A 646 5.47 -1.07 -9.43
N GLN A 647 4.53 -0.56 -8.62
CA GLN A 647 3.33 -1.29 -8.18
C GLN A 647 2.34 -1.73 -9.29
N GLU A 648 2.47 -1.21 -10.52
CA GLU A 648 1.67 -1.70 -11.65
C GLU A 648 2.24 -2.97 -12.29
N VAL A 649 3.53 -3.23 -12.11
CA VAL A 649 4.30 -4.27 -12.82
C VAL A 649 4.86 -5.32 -11.86
N ARG A 650 5.24 -4.91 -10.64
CA ARG A 650 5.79 -5.78 -9.61
C ARG A 650 4.78 -6.03 -8.49
N ALA A 651 4.68 -7.28 -8.04
CA ALA A 651 3.70 -7.69 -7.05
C ALA A 651 4.04 -7.21 -5.63
N ASP A 652 3.03 -6.93 -4.81
CA ASP A 652 3.16 -6.69 -3.35
C ASP A 652 4.05 -5.50 -2.93
N MET A 653 4.00 -4.39 -3.70
CA MET A 653 4.89 -3.24 -3.49
C MET A 653 4.44 -2.24 -2.41
N THR A 654 3.22 -2.32 -1.88
CA THR A 654 2.63 -1.26 -1.05
C THR A 654 2.62 -1.54 0.45
N ILE A 655 2.92 -2.76 0.87
CA ILE A 655 2.82 -3.21 2.26
C ILE A 655 4.22 -3.43 2.83
N SER A 656 4.41 -3.11 4.11
CA SER A 656 5.61 -3.53 4.85
C SER A 656 5.70 -5.06 4.94
N PRO A 657 6.89 -5.64 5.17
CA PRO A 657 7.08 -7.08 5.19
C PRO A 657 6.21 -7.75 6.26
N MET A 658 5.44 -8.76 5.86
CA MET A 658 4.62 -9.55 6.77
C MET A 658 5.44 -10.76 7.25
N PRO A 659 5.59 -10.96 8.57
CA PRO A 659 6.37 -12.06 9.12
C PRO A 659 5.76 -13.41 8.70
N ARG A 660 6.61 -14.44 8.57
CA ARG A 660 6.27 -15.83 8.24
C ARG A 660 5.70 -16.01 6.83
N THR A 661 5.95 -15.07 5.92
CA THR A 661 5.38 -15.11 4.55
C THR A 661 6.37 -15.03 3.40
N ASP A 662 7.68 -15.09 3.70
CA ASP A 662 8.75 -14.87 2.72
C ASP A 662 8.48 -13.61 1.86
N PRO A 663 8.41 -12.42 2.49
CA PRO A 663 7.84 -11.23 1.87
C PRO A 663 8.69 -10.70 0.70
N LEU A 664 8.03 -10.43 -0.44
CA LEU A 664 8.67 -9.96 -1.68
C LEU A 664 9.46 -8.66 -1.52
N MET A 665 9.06 -7.78 -0.59
CA MET A 665 9.83 -6.57 -0.29
C MET A 665 11.26 -6.90 0.17
N LEU A 666 11.45 -7.89 1.07
CA LEU A 666 12.78 -8.24 1.58
C LEU A 666 13.65 -8.87 0.49
N GLN A 667 13.04 -9.67 -0.39
CA GLN A 667 13.70 -10.25 -1.56
C GLN A 667 14.14 -9.17 -2.56
N GLU A 668 13.27 -8.19 -2.83
CA GLU A 668 13.56 -7.05 -3.72
C GLU A 668 14.74 -6.22 -3.18
N THR A 669 14.72 -5.86 -1.90
CA THR A 669 15.78 -5.05 -1.28
C THR A 669 17.11 -5.81 -1.20
N ASP A 670 17.06 -7.13 -0.97
CA ASP A 670 18.24 -8.00 -1.00
C ASP A 670 18.87 -8.04 -2.40
N ALA A 671 18.06 -8.31 -3.42
CA ALA A 671 18.50 -8.34 -4.80
C ALA A 671 19.15 -7.03 -5.26
N ALA A 672 18.55 -5.89 -4.89
CA ALA A 672 19.11 -4.58 -5.18
C ALA A 672 20.42 -4.31 -4.43
N ALA A 673 20.53 -4.70 -3.16
CA ALA A 673 21.75 -4.57 -2.37
C ALA A 673 22.89 -5.43 -2.96
N VAL A 674 22.60 -6.68 -3.34
CA VAL A 674 23.55 -7.58 -4.02
C VAL A 674 24.02 -6.97 -5.34
N SER A 675 23.09 -6.47 -6.16
CA SER A 675 23.39 -5.84 -7.45
C SER A 675 24.25 -4.60 -7.28
N ALA A 676 23.84 -3.67 -6.39
CA ALA A 676 24.58 -2.44 -6.11
C ALA A 676 26.01 -2.72 -5.61
N LEU A 677 26.19 -3.72 -4.75
CA LEU A 677 27.51 -4.12 -4.25
C LEU A 677 28.36 -4.87 -5.30
N THR A 678 27.74 -5.54 -6.27
CA THR A 678 28.43 -6.29 -7.33
C THR A 678 28.85 -5.41 -8.50
N ALA A 679 28.06 -4.38 -8.84
CA ALA A 679 28.41 -3.38 -9.85
C ALA A 679 29.79 -2.73 -9.60
N LEU A 680 30.23 -2.73 -8.34
CA LEU A 680 31.53 -2.23 -7.88
C LEU A 680 32.71 -3.10 -8.34
N THR A 681 32.48 -4.40 -8.55
CA THR A 681 33.53 -5.38 -8.92
C THR A 681 33.77 -5.46 -10.43
N THR A 682 32.76 -5.16 -11.25
CA THR A 682 32.82 -5.24 -12.72
C THR A 682 33.41 -3.98 -13.36
N LEU A 683 33.33 -2.82 -12.69
CA LEU A 683 33.92 -1.56 -13.17
C LEU A 683 35.44 -1.44 -12.91
N SER A 684 36.02 -2.38 -12.17
CA SER A 684 37.43 -2.35 -11.74
C SER A 684 38.40 -3.14 -12.64
N VAL A 685 37.98 -3.63 -13.82
CA VAL A 685 38.88 -4.33 -14.75
C VAL A 685 39.28 -3.39 -15.90
N PRO A 686 40.53 -2.88 -15.92
CA PRO A 686 41.02 -2.17 -17.09
C PRO A 686 41.11 -3.17 -18.25
N SER A 687 40.56 -2.80 -19.41
CA SER A 687 40.84 -3.44 -20.69
C SER A 687 42.36 -3.52 -20.89
N VAL A 688 42.93 -4.72 -20.72
CA VAL A 688 44.32 -4.97 -21.09
C VAL A 688 44.34 -5.08 -22.60
N ALA A 689 44.81 -4.04 -23.28
CA ALA A 689 45.07 -4.07 -24.71
C ALA A 689 46.00 -5.25 -25.05
N PRO A 690 45.78 -5.98 -26.15
CA PRO A 690 46.67 -7.06 -26.54
C PRO A 690 48.06 -6.48 -26.81
N TRP A 691 49.07 -7.05 -26.17
CA TRP A 691 50.46 -6.81 -26.51
C TRP A 691 50.71 -7.29 -27.94
N ASN A 692 50.98 -6.35 -28.85
CA ASN A 692 51.57 -6.67 -30.14
C ASN A 692 53.04 -7.03 -29.91
N GLY A 693 53.37 -8.30 -30.16
CA GLY A 693 54.73 -8.82 -30.35
C GLY A 693 54.84 -9.48 -31.69
#